data_AF-A0A9W4UWD5-F1
#
_entry.id   AF-A0A9W4UWD5-F1
#
_cell.length_a   1.000
_cell.length_b   1.000
_cell.length_c   1.000
_cell.angle_alpha   90.00
_cell.angle_beta   90.00
_cell.angle_gamma   90.00
#
_symmetry.space_group_name_H-M   'P 1'
#
loop_
_entity.id
_entity.type
_entity.pdbx_description
1 polymer ?
#
loop_
_entity_poly.entity_id
_entity_poly.type
_entity_poly.pdbx_seq_one_letter_code
_entity_poly.pdbx_strand_id
1 'polypeptide(L)'
;MCIRDRYGRVPWEVSWGVLRLDSGTKLRLDHSFIPSILALVVDMRVAPPVAGLAALAALAPGMLFSHAASPHAQFESGVPLEQIRCGDGLVLLGSPRGTPACATAATSERLQDRGFARIHAVDITGTDPGIRPAGVLPAEVTDAVSASNAFATSFYRQVSGDHENVFFSPLGIYAAFSALYEGARGETAAQMRDVFGFEPDPERRLTGMAGLLEWLNRPGRHVELDVANSLWTAEDFPPRESYVSVVRDGYSAHVESLDLAAEGEGRINGWAGDATRGRISDVVTADDLADAVTVLVNSVYFNGNWSIPFYSGETRPGPFITEDGQVLLADLMSVKDDFGYAESGGARVLKMPFEGGGTSMMVVLPGDGIKELGESLTPGMIREWDGMLETREVSVTLPKFTLTSGYDLRGYLEEAGMPDVFDPAAADLSGIADAGPLNIYVTKAAHDTFLDVHEKGTEAAATTTIVSSLVGLPDPPVYFAADRPFIFAILDDASGAILFMGRLLVPPAFGDVNPDIDYYNFIEPPPQLSTANNTVLAHPVPDSYSGENVAVIPLGAASMDCSRTGICFAPPETTIQRGEALTWFNADAIDHVPGLYINLDSDREFAHFAYLEPGDSHSHVFEEPGRYTMVCGLHPWMIGGVVVE
;
A
#
# COMPACT_ATOMS: atom_id res chain seq x y z
N MET A 1 -32.62 -21.82 -17.24
CA MET A 1 -32.26 -21.82 -18.68
C MET A 1 -33.04 -22.93 -19.38
N CYS A 2 -33.44 -22.78 -20.65
CA CYS A 2 -34.06 -23.88 -21.42
C CYS A 2 -32.98 -24.66 -22.18
N ILE A 3 -33.01 -25.99 -22.13
CA ILE A 3 -32.29 -26.84 -23.10
C ILE A 3 -33.32 -27.31 -24.12
N ARG A 4 -32.96 -27.28 -25.40
CA ARG A 4 -33.81 -27.79 -26.49
C ARG A 4 -33.26 -29.14 -26.92
N ASP A 5 -34.05 -30.19 -26.79
CA ASP A 5 -33.75 -31.46 -27.44
C ASP A 5 -34.55 -31.59 -28.75
N ARG A 6 -34.41 -32.73 -29.46
CA ARG A 6 -35.06 -32.98 -30.75
C ARG A 6 -36.60 -32.97 -30.71
N TYR A 7 -37.24 -32.88 -29.56
CA TYR A 7 -38.71 -32.91 -29.42
C TYR A 7 -39.32 -31.66 -28.76
N GLY A 8 -38.54 -30.72 -28.23
CA GLY A 8 -39.05 -29.45 -27.70
C GLY A 8 -38.21 -28.84 -26.58
N ARG A 9 -38.59 -27.64 -26.10
CA ARG A 9 -37.94 -26.98 -24.95
C ARG A 9 -38.53 -27.52 -23.65
N VAL A 10 -37.69 -27.98 -22.72
CA VAL A 10 -38.11 -28.36 -21.36
C VAL A 10 -37.42 -27.44 -20.33
N PRO A 11 -38.17 -26.82 -19.38
CA PRO A 11 -37.58 -26.02 -18.31
C PRO A 11 -36.93 -26.90 -17.22
N TRP A 12 -35.90 -26.39 -16.54
CA TRP A 12 -35.33 -27.04 -15.35
C TRP A 12 -34.78 -26.02 -14.34
N GLU A 13 -34.59 -26.47 -13.10
CA GLU A 13 -34.13 -25.67 -11.95
C GLU A 13 -33.08 -26.46 -11.13
N VAL A 14 -32.10 -25.78 -10.53
CA VAL A 14 -31.05 -26.39 -9.69
C VAL A 14 -31.12 -25.83 -8.28
N SER A 15 -31.19 -26.72 -7.29
CA SER A 15 -30.85 -26.38 -5.90
C SER A 15 -30.05 -27.53 -5.27
N TRP A 16 -28.99 -27.16 -4.54
CA TRP A 16 -28.19 -28.04 -3.67
C TRP A 16 -27.79 -29.42 -4.24
N GLY A 17 -27.08 -29.43 -5.38
CA GLY A 17 -26.31 -30.60 -5.81
C GLY A 17 -27.10 -31.83 -6.31
N VAL A 18 -28.40 -31.72 -6.60
CA VAL A 18 -29.21 -32.81 -7.16
C VAL A 18 -29.99 -32.35 -8.39
N LEU A 19 -29.80 -33.02 -9.52
CA LEU A 19 -30.58 -32.81 -10.75
C LEU A 19 -31.90 -33.59 -10.67
N ARG A 20 -33.01 -32.89 -10.87
CA ARG A 20 -34.36 -33.46 -11.01
C ARG A 20 -34.92 -33.12 -12.39
N LEU A 21 -35.32 -34.15 -13.12
CA LEU A 21 -36.11 -34.04 -14.35
C LEU A 21 -37.57 -34.41 -14.04
N ASP A 22 -38.53 -33.80 -14.73
CA ASP A 22 -39.97 -34.02 -14.52
C ASP A 22 -40.46 -35.44 -14.84
N SER A 23 -39.59 -36.33 -15.36
CA SER A 23 -39.88 -37.76 -15.49
C SER A 23 -39.66 -38.56 -14.20
N GLY A 24 -39.33 -37.91 -13.08
CA GLY A 24 -39.19 -38.54 -11.75
C GLY A 24 -37.87 -39.28 -11.50
N THR A 25 -36.91 -39.22 -12.44
CA THR A 25 -35.59 -39.84 -12.26
C THR A 25 -34.63 -38.87 -11.53
N LYS A 26 -33.99 -39.32 -10.45
CA LYS A 26 -32.99 -38.55 -9.69
C LYS A 26 -31.57 -39.05 -10.02
N LEU A 27 -30.67 -38.13 -10.37
CA LEU A 27 -29.23 -38.40 -10.51
C LEU A 27 -28.47 -37.64 -9.42
N ARG A 28 -27.63 -38.37 -8.67
CA ARG A 28 -26.75 -37.84 -7.63
C ARG A 28 -25.34 -37.76 -8.22
N LEU A 29 -24.74 -36.57 -8.21
CA LEU A 29 -23.41 -36.34 -8.78
C LEU A 29 -22.37 -36.31 -7.66
N ASP A 30 -21.28 -37.05 -7.84
CA ASP A 30 -20.13 -37.07 -6.94
C ASP A 30 -19.13 -35.94 -7.33
N HIS A 31 -18.44 -35.39 -6.33
CA HIS A 31 -17.72 -34.11 -6.38
C HIS A 31 -16.50 -34.03 -7.30
N SER A 32 -16.16 -35.11 -8.01
CA SER A 32 -14.97 -35.22 -8.86
C SER A 32 -15.22 -35.02 -10.37
N PHE A 33 -16.45 -34.67 -10.81
CA PHE A 33 -16.82 -34.61 -12.23
C PHE A 33 -17.34 -33.25 -12.76
N ILE A 34 -17.28 -32.19 -11.96
CA ILE A 34 -17.82 -30.85 -12.32
C ILE A 34 -17.02 -30.12 -13.44
N PRO A 35 -15.70 -30.30 -13.65
CA PRO A 35 -14.99 -29.55 -14.69
C PRO A 35 -15.37 -29.95 -16.13
N SER A 36 -15.83 -31.19 -16.36
CA SER A 36 -15.94 -31.76 -17.71
C SER A 36 -17.28 -31.49 -18.42
N ILE A 37 -18.31 -31.01 -17.70
CA ILE A 37 -19.65 -30.75 -18.29
C ILE A 37 -19.81 -29.29 -18.74
N LEU A 38 -19.06 -28.35 -18.16
CA LEU A 38 -19.05 -26.95 -18.62
C LEU A 38 -18.26 -26.73 -19.92
N ALA A 39 -17.33 -27.64 -20.25
CA ALA A 39 -16.57 -27.59 -21.50
C ALA A 39 -17.38 -28.01 -22.74
N LEU A 40 -18.59 -28.55 -22.59
CA LEU A 40 -19.39 -29.05 -23.73
C LEU A 40 -20.49 -28.07 -24.23
N VAL A 41 -20.58 -26.85 -23.69
CA VAL A 41 -21.57 -25.83 -24.11
C VAL A 41 -20.94 -24.67 -24.89
N VAL A 42 -19.62 -24.70 -25.13
CA VAL A 42 -18.91 -23.73 -25.98
C VAL A 42 -18.24 -24.44 -27.16
N ASP A 43 -19.02 -25.17 -27.96
CA ASP A 43 -18.66 -25.39 -29.36
C ASP A 43 -19.91 -25.79 -30.16
N MET A 44 -20.51 -24.81 -30.84
CA MET A 44 -21.43 -25.08 -31.94
C MET A 44 -21.09 -24.17 -33.12
N ARG A 45 -20.14 -24.63 -33.93
CA ARG A 45 -20.06 -24.33 -35.37
C ARG A 45 -21.37 -24.76 -36.04
N VAL A 46 -22.09 -23.87 -36.73
CA VAL A 46 -22.71 -24.12 -38.05
C VAL A 46 -23.03 -22.77 -38.73
N ALA A 47 -22.33 -22.44 -39.82
CA ALA A 47 -22.88 -21.67 -40.94
C ALA A 47 -23.30 -22.67 -42.04
N PRO A 48 -24.44 -22.48 -42.75
CA PRO A 48 -24.76 -23.31 -43.91
C PRO A 48 -24.12 -22.75 -45.21
N PRO A 49 -23.89 -23.60 -46.23
CA PRO A 49 -23.33 -23.17 -47.51
C PRO A 49 -24.40 -22.55 -48.44
N VAL A 50 -23.90 -21.76 -49.38
CA VAL A 50 -24.62 -21.07 -50.47
C VAL A 50 -25.32 -22.05 -51.41
N ALA A 51 -26.62 -21.86 -51.68
CA ALA A 51 -27.27 -21.92 -53.00
C ALA A 51 -28.79 -22.05 -52.88
N GLY A 52 -29.55 -21.10 -53.45
CA GLY A 52 -30.95 -21.32 -53.80
C GLY A 52 -31.89 -20.14 -53.60
N LEU A 53 -32.41 -19.63 -54.71
CA LEU A 53 -33.65 -18.88 -54.88
C LEU A 53 -33.63 -17.38 -54.54
N ALA A 54 -33.38 -16.62 -55.59
CA ALA A 54 -34.11 -15.39 -55.89
C ALA A 54 -35.63 -15.61 -55.74
N ALA A 55 -36.30 -14.78 -54.95
CA ALA A 55 -37.60 -14.17 -55.25
C ALA A 55 -38.08 -13.30 -54.08
N LEU A 56 -38.71 -12.17 -54.44
CA LEU A 56 -39.54 -11.30 -53.60
C LEU A 56 -38.83 -10.25 -52.74
N ALA A 57 -38.13 -9.34 -53.44
CA ALA A 57 -38.24 -7.93 -53.10
C ALA A 57 -39.66 -7.44 -53.47
N ALA A 58 -40.51 -7.21 -52.47
CA ALA A 58 -41.58 -6.21 -52.44
C ALA A 58 -42.48 -6.44 -51.22
N LEU A 59 -42.35 -5.59 -50.20
CA LEU A 59 -43.43 -4.90 -49.45
C LEU A 59 -42.88 -4.44 -48.08
N ALA A 60 -43.15 -3.16 -47.76
CA ALA A 60 -42.80 -2.39 -46.56
C ALA A 60 -41.38 -1.76 -46.51
N PRO A 61 -41.25 -0.43 -46.73
CA PRO A 61 -40.07 0.32 -46.32
C PRO A 61 -40.23 0.71 -44.85
N GLY A 62 -39.37 0.19 -43.98
CA GLY A 62 -39.28 0.67 -42.60
C GLY A 62 -39.05 -0.44 -41.57
N MET A 63 -37.82 -0.93 -41.49
CA MET A 63 -37.15 -1.44 -40.27
C MET A 63 -35.82 -2.07 -40.71
N LEU A 64 -34.78 -1.25 -40.84
CA LEU A 64 -33.41 -1.74 -40.84
C LEU A 64 -33.02 -1.98 -39.38
N PHE A 65 -33.14 -3.22 -38.89
CA PHE A 65 -32.40 -3.64 -37.72
C PHE A 65 -30.95 -3.84 -38.14
N SER A 66 -30.08 -2.86 -37.88
CA SER A 66 -28.63 -3.03 -37.98
C SER A 66 -28.19 -4.06 -36.93
N HIS A 67 -28.07 -5.34 -37.32
CA HIS A 67 -27.43 -6.33 -36.49
C HIS A 67 -25.93 -6.05 -36.52
N ALA A 68 -25.41 -5.41 -35.47
CA ALA A 68 -23.97 -5.27 -35.27
C ALA A 68 -23.32 -6.67 -35.29
N ALA A 69 -22.13 -6.78 -35.90
CA ALA A 69 -21.36 -8.02 -35.92
C ALA A 69 -21.08 -8.50 -34.49
N SER A 70 -20.98 -9.81 -34.26
CA SER A 70 -20.66 -10.33 -32.93
C SER A 70 -19.28 -9.83 -32.45
N PRO A 71 -19.04 -9.72 -31.14
CA PRO A 71 -17.78 -9.22 -30.60
C PRO A 71 -16.56 -9.99 -31.10
N HIS A 72 -16.72 -11.31 -31.23
CA HIS A 72 -15.70 -12.18 -31.79
C HIS A 72 -15.46 -11.93 -33.28
N ALA A 73 -16.51 -11.68 -34.07
CA ALA A 73 -16.36 -11.35 -35.49
C ALA A 73 -15.71 -9.97 -35.70
N GLN A 74 -15.97 -9.00 -34.82
CA GLN A 74 -15.26 -7.70 -34.82
C GLN A 74 -13.77 -7.91 -34.55
N PHE A 75 -13.43 -8.73 -33.55
CA PHE A 75 -12.04 -9.06 -33.19
C PHE A 75 -11.30 -9.80 -34.32
N GLU A 76 -11.90 -10.84 -34.92
CA GLU A 76 -11.30 -11.56 -36.03
C GLU A 76 -11.12 -10.69 -37.29
N SER A 77 -11.93 -9.63 -37.44
CA SER A 77 -11.79 -8.65 -38.51
C SER A 77 -10.68 -7.60 -38.26
N GLY A 78 -9.96 -7.70 -37.13
CA GLY A 78 -8.84 -6.83 -36.78
C GLY A 78 -9.23 -5.57 -36.00
N VAL A 79 -10.46 -5.49 -35.46
CA VAL A 79 -10.87 -4.40 -34.57
C VAL A 79 -10.15 -4.56 -33.23
N PRO A 80 -9.39 -3.56 -32.75
CA PRO A 80 -8.76 -3.60 -31.44
C PRO A 80 -9.79 -3.85 -30.33
N LEU A 81 -9.38 -4.55 -29.27
CA LEU A 81 -10.32 -5.07 -28.27
C LEU A 81 -11.10 -3.93 -27.58
N GLU A 82 -10.45 -2.80 -27.35
CA GLU A 82 -11.02 -1.56 -26.80
C GLU A 82 -12.01 -0.83 -27.75
N GLN A 83 -12.07 -1.23 -29.02
CA GLN A 83 -12.99 -0.67 -30.00
C GLN A 83 -14.17 -1.59 -30.33
N ILE A 84 -14.21 -2.79 -29.76
CA ILE A 84 -15.30 -3.74 -29.96
C ILE A 84 -16.55 -3.22 -29.26
N ARG A 85 -17.65 -3.15 -30.00
CA ARG A 85 -18.94 -2.67 -29.48
C ARG A 85 -19.87 -3.81 -29.16
N CYS A 86 -20.38 -3.81 -27.93
CA CYS A 86 -21.50 -4.63 -27.51
C CYS A 86 -22.84 -3.97 -27.87
N GLY A 87 -23.89 -4.77 -28.04
CA GLY A 87 -25.26 -4.22 -28.16
C GLY A 87 -25.75 -3.62 -26.84
N ASP A 88 -26.79 -2.77 -26.92
CA ASP A 88 -27.32 -2.03 -25.77
C ASP A 88 -27.58 -2.92 -24.55
N GLY A 89 -27.08 -2.48 -23.38
CA GLY A 89 -27.22 -3.19 -22.10
C GLY A 89 -26.26 -4.36 -21.87
N LEU A 90 -25.26 -4.54 -22.76
CA LEU A 90 -24.21 -5.55 -22.61
C LEU A 90 -22.83 -4.90 -22.42
N VAL A 91 -22.00 -5.54 -21.62
CA VAL A 91 -20.63 -5.13 -21.27
C VAL A 91 -19.64 -6.04 -21.98
N LEU A 92 -18.56 -5.46 -22.50
CA LEU A 92 -17.46 -6.20 -23.13
C LEU A 92 -16.58 -6.85 -22.06
N LEU A 93 -16.29 -8.13 -22.25
CA LEU A 93 -15.48 -8.97 -21.39
C LEU A 93 -14.37 -9.61 -22.19
N GLY A 94 -13.18 -9.73 -21.61
CA GLY A 94 -12.10 -10.57 -22.14
C GLY A 94 -12.04 -11.90 -21.39
N SER A 95 -11.85 -13.00 -22.11
CA SER A 95 -11.36 -14.22 -21.47
C SER A 95 -9.92 -14.01 -20.97
N PRO A 96 -9.40 -14.82 -20.03
CA PRO A 96 -7.98 -14.79 -19.66
C PRO A 96 -7.00 -14.96 -20.83
N ARG A 97 -7.48 -15.44 -22.00
CA ARG A 97 -6.73 -15.60 -23.24
C ARG A 97 -6.99 -14.47 -24.26
N GLY A 98 -7.63 -13.38 -23.84
CA GLY A 98 -7.88 -12.19 -24.66
C GLY A 98 -9.02 -12.32 -25.69
N THR A 99 -9.91 -13.31 -25.56
CA THR A 99 -11.05 -13.47 -26.48
C THR A 99 -12.23 -12.61 -26.02
N PRO A 100 -12.77 -11.71 -26.85
CA PRO A 100 -13.85 -10.82 -26.44
C PRO A 100 -15.23 -11.49 -26.47
N ALA A 101 -16.04 -11.19 -25.47
CA ALA A 101 -17.44 -11.59 -25.34
C ALA A 101 -18.28 -10.43 -24.78
N CYS A 102 -19.58 -10.41 -25.06
CA CYS A 102 -20.49 -9.44 -24.44
C CYS A 102 -21.47 -10.15 -23.53
N ALA A 103 -21.66 -9.64 -22.31
CA ALA A 103 -22.60 -10.19 -21.34
C ALA A 103 -23.34 -9.06 -20.60
N THR A 104 -24.49 -9.35 -19.98
CA THR A 104 -25.16 -8.37 -19.11
C THR A 104 -24.28 -8.07 -17.88
N ALA A 105 -24.44 -6.90 -17.26
CA ALA A 105 -23.70 -6.52 -16.06
C ALA A 105 -23.74 -7.61 -14.96
N ALA A 106 -24.91 -8.15 -14.65
CA ALA A 106 -25.06 -9.21 -13.64
C ALA A 106 -24.42 -10.57 -14.04
N THR A 107 -24.25 -10.83 -15.34
CA THR A 107 -23.54 -12.04 -15.81
C THR A 107 -22.03 -11.80 -15.82
N SER A 108 -21.62 -10.57 -16.17
CA SER A 108 -20.24 -10.11 -16.13
C SER A 108 -19.64 -10.25 -14.72
N GLU A 109 -20.34 -9.75 -13.71
CA GLU A 109 -19.94 -9.85 -12.29
C GLU A 109 -19.73 -11.31 -11.87
N ARG A 110 -20.69 -12.20 -12.16
CA ARG A 110 -20.58 -13.63 -11.83
C ARG A 110 -19.44 -14.35 -12.53
N LEU A 111 -19.06 -13.90 -13.73
CA LEU A 111 -17.95 -14.49 -14.48
C LEU A 111 -16.60 -13.98 -13.95
N GLN A 112 -16.54 -12.75 -13.44
CA GLN A 112 -15.37 -12.17 -12.80
C GLN A 112 -15.11 -12.80 -11.43
N ASP A 113 -16.14 -12.95 -10.58
CA ASP A 113 -16.05 -13.60 -9.27
C ASP A 113 -15.50 -15.04 -9.34
N ARG A 114 -15.67 -15.68 -10.50
CA ARG A 114 -15.26 -17.06 -10.76
C ARG A 114 -13.97 -17.16 -11.57
N GLY A 115 -13.31 -16.04 -11.86
CA GLY A 115 -12.05 -15.99 -12.62
C GLY A 115 -12.18 -16.35 -14.11
N PHE A 116 -13.39 -16.36 -14.67
CA PHE A 116 -13.63 -16.73 -16.07
C PHE A 116 -13.60 -15.54 -17.04
N ALA A 117 -13.56 -14.29 -16.54
CA ALA A 117 -13.51 -13.07 -17.34
C ALA A 117 -12.72 -11.94 -16.66
N ARG A 118 -12.12 -11.04 -17.44
CA ARG A 118 -11.55 -9.76 -17.02
C ARG A 118 -12.28 -8.61 -17.74
N ILE A 119 -12.50 -7.48 -17.05
CA ILE A 119 -13.04 -6.27 -17.69
C ILE A 119 -11.91 -5.59 -18.47
N HIS A 120 -12.15 -5.32 -19.75
CA HIS A 120 -11.40 -4.30 -20.47
C HIS A 120 -12.25 -3.03 -20.44
N ALA A 121 -11.82 -2.02 -19.70
CA ALA A 121 -12.59 -0.80 -19.51
C ALA A 121 -12.82 -0.09 -20.86
N VAL A 122 -14.08 0.17 -21.20
CA VAL A 122 -14.47 1.20 -22.17
C VAL A 122 -15.77 1.82 -21.67
N ASP A 123 -15.75 3.12 -21.43
CA ASP A 123 -16.94 3.92 -21.14
C ASP A 123 -17.38 4.71 -22.40
N ILE A 124 -18.56 5.33 -22.28
CA ILE A 124 -19.19 6.37 -23.10
C ILE A 124 -20.19 5.86 -24.14
N THR A 125 -21.46 5.72 -23.73
CA THR A 125 -22.60 6.32 -24.46
C THR A 125 -23.77 6.62 -23.54
N GLY A 126 -24.13 7.90 -23.38
CA GLY A 126 -25.39 8.31 -22.78
C GLY A 126 -25.37 9.75 -22.31
N THR A 127 -25.85 10.66 -23.15
CA THR A 127 -25.95 12.10 -22.90
C THR A 127 -26.81 12.42 -21.68
N ASP A 128 -26.16 12.71 -20.55
CA ASP A 128 -26.68 13.54 -19.45
C ASP A 128 -25.94 14.88 -19.52
N PRO A 129 -26.63 16.05 -19.57
CA PRO A 129 -25.97 17.37 -19.61
C PRO A 129 -25.06 17.67 -18.40
N GLY A 130 -25.04 16.82 -17.37
CA GLY A 130 -24.26 17.01 -16.13
C GLY A 130 -22.93 16.25 -16.00
N ILE A 131 -22.60 15.30 -16.88
CA ILE A 131 -21.41 14.44 -16.68
C ILE A 131 -20.28 14.87 -17.63
N ARG A 132 -19.25 15.50 -17.06
CA ARG A 132 -17.99 15.84 -17.76
C ARG A 132 -17.23 14.54 -18.10
N PRO A 133 -16.50 14.49 -19.23
CA PRO A 133 -15.78 13.28 -19.64
C PRO A 133 -14.79 12.83 -18.56
N ALA A 134 -14.75 11.52 -18.30
CA ALA A 134 -13.76 10.92 -17.41
C ALA A 134 -12.34 11.27 -17.88
N GLY A 135 -11.56 11.90 -17.02
CA GLY A 135 -10.11 12.08 -17.22
C GLY A 135 -9.56 13.50 -17.12
N VAL A 136 -10.37 14.54 -16.89
CA VAL A 136 -9.86 15.89 -16.59
C VAL A 136 -10.57 16.44 -15.37
N LEU A 137 -9.84 16.54 -14.25
CA LEU A 137 -10.35 17.18 -13.05
C LEU A 137 -10.67 18.66 -13.34
N PRO A 138 -11.68 19.25 -12.69
CA PRO A 138 -11.92 20.69 -12.76
C PRO A 138 -10.65 21.47 -12.39
N ALA A 139 -10.44 22.63 -13.00
CA ALA A 139 -9.26 23.45 -12.77
C ALA A 139 -9.12 23.80 -11.28
N GLU A 140 -10.24 24.07 -10.61
CA GLU A 140 -10.31 24.36 -9.18
C GLU A 140 -9.80 23.19 -8.32
N VAL A 141 -10.09 21.94 -8.74
CA VAL A 141 -9.59 20.74 -8.07
C VAL A 141 -8.09 20.58 -8.31
N THR A 142 -7.62 20.81 -9.53
CA THR A 142 -6.18 20.77 -9.85
C THR A 142 -5.39 21.85 -9.11
N ASP A 143 -5.96 23.05 -8.93
CA ASP A 143 -5.36 24.13 -8.16
C ASP A 143 -5.25 23.74 -6.67
N ALA A 144 -6.31 23.17 -6.09
CA ALA A 144 -6.31 22.67 -4.71
C ALA A 144 -5.28 21.53 -4.50
N VAL A 145 -5.18 20.59 -5.44
CA VAL A 145 -4.17 19.53 -5.41
C VAL A 145 -2.76 20.12 -5.49
N SER A 146 -2.54 21.10 -6.35
CA SER A 146 -1.23 21.73 -6.51
C SER A 146 -0.78 22.47 -5.25
N ALA A 147 -1.70 23.21 -4.60
CA ALA A 147 -1.45 23.89 -3.33
C ALA A 147 -1.18 22.90 -2.18
N SER A 148 -2.00 21.85 -2.05
CA SER A 148 -1.81 20.77 -1.08
C SER A 148 -0.46 20.07 -1.25
N ASN A 149 -0.06 19.76 -2.49
CA ASN A 149 1.23 19.14 -2.78
C ASN A 149 2.41 20.08 -2.48
N ALA A 150 2.26 21.39 -2.73
CA ALA A 150 3.25 22.39 -2.36
C ALA A 150 3.46 22.43 -0.84
N PHE A 151 2.36 22.49 -0.09
CA PHE A 151 2.38 22.38 1.37
C PHE A 151 3.05 21.08 1.82
N ALA A 152 2.73 19.94 1.20
CA ALA A 152 3.31 18.64 1.55
C ALA A 152 4.84 18.65 1.60
N THR A 153 5.48 19.14 0.53
CA THR A 153 6.94 19.18 0.49
C THR A 153 7.54 20.24 1.40
N SER A 154 6.82 21.34 1.67
CA SER A 154 7.26 22.36 2.62
C SER A 154 7.24 21.85 4.05
N PHE A 155 6.12 21.23 4.45
CA PHE A 155 5.97 20.63 5.76
C PHE A 155 6.94 19.47 5.95
N TYR A 156 7.13 18.61 4.94
CA TYR A 156 8.13 17.54 4.98
C TYR A 156 9.52 18.08 5.31
N ARG A 157 9.99 19.15 4.65
CA ARG A 157 11.30 19.76 4.93
C ARG A 157 11.42 20.29 6.35
N GLN A 158 10.32 20.75 6.93
CA GLN A 158 10.29 21.26 8.30
C GLN A 158 10.37 20.13 9.33
N VAL A 159 9.56 19.07 9.17
CA VAL A 159 9.51 17.95 10.13
C VAL A 159 10.61 16.90 9.93
N SER A 160 11.30 16.92 8.79
CA SER A 160 12.41 16.00 8.50
C SER A 160 13.74 16.40 9.15
N GLY A 161 13.81 17.55 9.83
CA GLY A 161 14.98 17.97 10.59
C GLY A 161 15.25 17.13 11.84
N ASP A 162 14.21 16.49 12.39
CA ASP A 162 14.31 15.63 13.57
C ASP A 162 14.75 14.23 13.11
N HIS A 163 15.77 13.61 13.71
CA HIS A 163 16.36 12.33 13.27
C HIS A 163 15.45 11.10 13.49
N GLU A 164 14.18 11.20 13.10
CA GLU A 164 13.13 10.21 13.32
C GLU A 164 12.38 9.89 12.02
N ASN A 165 11.61 8.79 12.05
CA ASN A 165 10.63 8.48 11.02
C ASN A 165 9.62 9.63 10.93
N VAL A 166 9.21 9.95 9.71
CA VAL A 166 8.21 10.99 9.45
C VAL A 166 7.05 10.33 8.75
N PHE A 167 5.82 10.63 9.17
CA PHE A 167 4.64 10.24 8.44
C PHE A 167 3.49 11.19 8.72
N PHE A 168 2.87 11.75 7.68
CA PHE A 168 1.74 12.65 7.82
C PHE A 168 0.85 12.64 6.58
N SER A 169 -0.37 13.18 6.70
CA SER A 169 -1.28 13.39 5.58
C SER A 169 -1.32 14.88 5.23
N PRO A 170 -0.58 15.33 4.20
CA PRO A 170 -0.63 16.74 3.79
C PRO A 170 -2.03 17.15 3.35
N LEU A 171 -2.75 16.26 2.67
CA LEU A 171 -4.13 16.50 2.27
C LEU A 171 -5.06 16.71 3.48
N GLY A 172 -4.92 15.90 4.52
CA GLY A 172 -5.71 16.03 5.74
C GLY A 172 -5.49 17.37 6.43
N ILE A 173 -4.22 17.75 6.65
CA ILE A 173 -3.86 19.05 7.22
C ILE A 173 -4.40 20.18 6.35
N TYR A 174 -4.15 20.13 5.04
CA TYR A 174 -4.61 21.14 4.10
C TYR A 174 -6.14 21.30 4.12
N ALA A 175 -6.90 20.20 4.19
CA ALA A 175 -8.36 20.23 4.27
C ALA A 175 -8.85 20.82 5.61
N ALA A 176 -8.24 20.44 6.75
CA ALA A 176 -8.59 20.97 8.06
C ALA A 176 -8.35 22.49 8.15
N PHE A 177 -7.20 22.97 7.67
CA PHE A 177 -6.91 24.40 7.65
C PHE A 177 -7.69 25.17 6.58
N SER A 178 -8.09 24.52 5.48
CA SER A 178 -9.03 25.13 4.53
C SER A 178 -10.39 25.40 5.18
N ALA A 179 -10.90 24.46 6.00
CA ALA A 179 -12.13 24.67 6.75
C ALA A 179 -12.00 25.83 7.75
N LEU A 180 -10.90 25.88 8.50
CA LEU A 180 -10.60 27.00 9.41
C LEU A 180 -10.51 28.35 8.65
N TYR A 181 -9.92 28.34 7.46
CA TYR A 181 -9.72 29.53 6.63
C TYR A 181 -11.03 30.19 6.19
N GLU A 182 -12.12 29.43 6.02
CA GLU A 182 -13.45 30.00 5.73
C GLU A 182 -13.92 30.98 6.82
N GLY A 183 -13.44 30.79 8.05
CA GLY A 183 -13.72 31.63 9.20
C GLY A 183 -12.70 32.75 9.47
N ALA A 184 -11.52 32.70 8.83
CA ALA A 184 -10.45 33.65 9.06
C ALA A 184 -10.63 34.96 8.29
N ARG A 185 -10.22 36.08 8.89
CA ARG A 185 -10.30 37.42 8.29
C ARG A 185 -8.98 38.17 8.48
N GLY A 186 -8.88 39.37 7.89
CA GLY A 186 -7.76 40.28 8.10
C GLY A 186 -6.39 39.66 7.81
N GLU A 187 -5.42 39.97 8.68
CA GLU A 187 -4.04 39.49 8.58
C GLU A 187 -3.93 37.98 8.85
N THR A 188 -4.74 37.43 9.76
CA THR A 188 -4.83 35.98 10.01
C THR A 188 -5.13 35.22 8.71
N ALA A 189 -6.11 35.68 7.93
CA ALA A 189 -6.41 35.09 6.62
C ALA A 189 -5.26 35.28 5.61
N ALA A 190 -4.57 36.42 5.62
CA ALA A 190 -3.45 36.65 4.72
C ALA A 190 -2.30 35.65 4.99
N GLN A 191 -1.94 35.47 6.26
CA GLN A 191 -0.91 34.52 6.67
C GLN A 191 -1.28 33.07 6.34
N MET A 192 -2.53 32.66 6.62
CA MET A 192 -3.03 31.33 6.25
C MET A 192 -2.93 31.07 4.75
N ARG A 193 -3.34 32.04 3.94
CA ARG A 193 -3.27 31.94 2.49
C ARG A 193 -1.83 31.80 2.01
N ASP A 194 -0.90 32.55 2.60
CA ASP A 194 0.49 32.56 2.16
C ASP A 194 1.22 31.25 2.54
N VAL A 195 0.89 30.64 3.68
CA VAL A 195 1.44 29.34 4.11
C VAL A 195 0.88 28.17 3.29
N PHE A 196 -0.44 28.10 3.12
CA PHE A 196 -1.08 26.96 2.46
C PHE A 196 -1.23 27.14 0.94
N GLY A 197 -1.14 28.36 0.42
CA GLY A 197 -1.45 28.66 -0.97
C GLY A 197 -2.95 28.60 -1.29
N PHE A 198 -3.81 28.93 -0.33
CA PHE A 198 -5.25 28.87 -0.51
C PHE A 198 -5.73 29.78 -1.65
N GLU A 199 -6.67 29.28 -2.46
CA GLU A 199 -7.36 30.09 -3.47
C GLU A 199 -8.13 31.22 -2.77
N PRO A 200 -7.87 32.51 -3.09
CA PRO A 200 -8.51 33.64 -2.43
C PRO A 200 -10.00 33.75 -2.74
N ASP A 201 -10.45 33.32 -3.92
CA ASP A 201 -11.87 33.32 -4.27
C ASP A 201 -12.62 32.22 -3.50
N PRO A 202 -13.61 32.57 -2.64
CA PRO A 202 -14.29 31.58 -1.81
C PRO A 202 -15.05 30.50 -2.60
N GLU A 203 -15.67 30.87 -3.73
CA GLU A 203 -16.44 29.91 -4.53
C GLU A 203 -15.51 28.90 -5.22
N ARG A 204 -14.39 29.38 -5.80
CA ARG A 204 -13.39 28.50 -6.42
C ARG A 204 -12.68 27.63 -5.38
N ARG A 205 -12.35 28.16 -4.21
CA ARG A 205 -11.73 27.39 -3.12
C ARG A 205 -12.64 26.26 -2.63
N LEU A 206 -13.90 26.59 -2.34
CA LEU A 206 -14.90 25.62 -1.93
C LEU A 206 -15.11 24.56 -3.02
N THR A 207 -15.25 24.98 -4.29
CA THR A 207 -15.39 24.06 -5.43
C THR A 207 -14.19 23.14 -5.57
N GLY A 208 -12.98 23.67 -5.40
CA GLY A 208 -11.75 22.90 -5.50
C GLY A 208 -11.60 21.86 -4.41
N MET A 209 -11.79 22.24 -3.14
CA MET A 209 -11.64 21.29 -2.03
C MET A 209 -12.81 20.30 -1.96
N ALA A 210 -14.05 20.77 -2.07
CA ALA A 210 -15.21 19.88 -2.05
C ALA A 210 -15.15 18.88 -3.21
N GLY A 211 -14.78 19.34 -4.41
CA GLY A 211 -14.60 18.45 -5.56
C GLY A 211 -13.47 17.44 -5.40
N LEU A 212 -12.38 17.80 -4.72
CA LEU A 212 -11.29 16.87 -4.39
C LEU A 212 -11.75 15.81 -3.37
N LEU A 213 -12.41 16.21 -2.29
CA LEU A 213 -12.91 15.29 -1.27
C LEU A 213 -13.99 14.37 -1.84
N GLU A 214 -14.90 14.89 -2.67
CA GLU A 214 -15.89 14.10 -3.39
C GLU A 214 -15.22 13.07 -4.33
N TRP A 215 -14.17 13.48 -5.06
CA TRP A 215 -13.39 12.59 -5.91
C TRP A 215 -12.75 11.44 -5.13
N LEU A 216 -12.19 11.75 -3.96
CA LEU A 216 -11.50 10.78 -3.10
C LEU A 216 -12.48 9.87 -2.36
N ASN A 217 -13.67 10.35 -2.00
CA ASN A 217 -14.68 9.59 -1.26
C ASN A 217 -15.73 8.91 -2.15
N ARG A 218 -15.52 8.90 -3.48
CA ARG A 218 -16.48 8.31 -4.41
C ARG A 218 -16.70 6.80 -4.15
N PRO A 219 -17.94 6.30 -4.28
CA PRO A 219 -18.21 4.87 -4.18
C PRO A 219 -17.41 4.05 -5.21
N GLY A 220 -16.93 2.87 -4.81
CA GLY A 220 -16.23 1.94 -5.69
C GLY A 220 -14.70 2.08 -5.71
N ARG A 221 -14.12 2.95 -4.87
CA ARG A 221 -12.69 2.83 -4.54
C ARG A 221 -12.47 1.60 -3.67
N HIS A 222 -11.39 0.87 -3.93
CA HIS A 222 -11.00 -0.34 -3.20
C HIS A 222 -10.04 -0.05 -2.03
N VAL A 223 -9.70 1.22 -1.83
CA VAL A 223 -8.87 1.70 -0.73
C VAL A 223 -9.76 2.48 0.24
N GLU A 224 -9.66 2.15 1.52
CA GLU A 224 -10.33 2.87 2.61
C GLU A 224 -9.44 4.06 2.99
N LEU A 225 -9.95 5.27 2.76
CA LEU A 225 -9.33 6.53 3.15
C LEU A 225 -10.38 7.33 3.92
N ASP A 226 -10.16 7.50 5.22
CA ASP A 226 -11.02 8.33 6.05
C ASP A 226 -10.22 9.58 6.44
N VAL A 227 -10.53 10.71 5.78
CA VAL A 227 -10.00 12.04 6.16
C VAL A 227 -10.99 12.68 7.11
N ALA A 228 -10.70 12.61 8.41
CA ALA A 228 -11.55 13.20 9.43
C ALA A 228 -11.00 14.55 9.88
N ASN A 229 -11.81 15.59 9.69
CA ASN A 229 -11.51 16.95 10.15
C ASN A 229 -12.54 17.35 11.21
N SER A 230 -12.10 17.92 12.33
CA SER A 230 -13.00 18.49 13.31
C SER A 230 -12.48 19.81 13.87
N LEU A 231 -13.42 20.70 14.17
CA LEU A 231 -13.19 21.95 14.85
C LEU A 231 -14.11 22.03 16.07
N TRP A 232 -13.50 22.17 17.24
CA TRP A 232 -14.19 22.17 18.53
C TRP A 232 -14.02 23.54 19.17
N THR A 233 -15.12 24.18 19.57
CA THR A 233 -15.08 25.49 20.23
C THR A 233 -15.56 25.40 21.67
N ALA A 234 -15.00 26.23 22.54
CA ALA A 234 -15.56 26.40 23.87
C ALA A 234 -17.02 26.90 23.81
N GLU A 235 -17.83 26.54 24.79
CA GLU A 235 -19.28 26.85 24.85
C GLU A 235 -19.58 28.36 24.75
N ASP A 236 -18.64 29.21 25.20
CA ASP A 236 -18.71 30.67 25.10
C ASP A 236 -18.57 31.20 23.66
N PHE A 237 -18.16 30.35 22.72
CA PHE A 237 -17.94 30.66 21.31
C PHE A 237 -18.76 29.74 20.40
N PRO A 238 -20.10 29.84 20.42
CA PRO A 238 -20.95 29.05 19.53
C PRO A 238 -20.70 29.43 18.07
N PRO A 239 -20.38 28.46 17.19
CA PRO A 239 -20.11 28.72 15.78
C PRO A 239 -21.35 29.24 15.05
N ARG A 240 -21.15 30.19 14.13
CA ARG A 240 -22.19 30.72 13.25
C ARG A 240 -22.74 29.59 12.37
N GLU A 241 -24.07 29.48 12.26
CA GLU A 241 -24.72 28.51 11.38
C GLU A 241 -24.23 28.63 9.92
N SER A 242 -23.97 29.87 9.46
CA SER A 242 -23.43 30.13 8.12
C SER A 242 -22.05 29.53 7.90
N TYR A 243 -21.20 29.52 8.93
CA TYR A 243 -19.88 28.89 8.87
C TYR A 243 -20.01 27.37 8.90
N VAL A 244 -20.79 26.85 9.85
CA VAL A 244 -21.03 25.40 10.01
C VAL A 244 -21.56 24.77 8.72
N SER A 245 -22.50 25.42 8.03
CA SER A 245 -23.04 24.91 6.76
C SER A 245 -21.96 24.80 5.69
N VAL A 246 -21.09 25.80 5.55
CA VAL A 246 -20.03 25.79 4.54
C VAL A 246 -19.02 24.67 4.83
N VAL A 247 -18.56 24.55 6.07
CA VAL A 247 -17.49 23.58 6.40
C VAL A 247 -17.97 22.13 6.46
N ARG A 248 -19.22 21.91 6.87
CA ARG A 248 -19.81 20.58 6.88
C ARG A 248 -20.04 20.06 5.45
N ASP A 249 -20.61 20.89 4.58
CA ASP A 249 -20.99 20.47 3.24
C ASP A 249 -19.77 20.44 2.29
N GLY A 250 -18.85 21.40 2.43
CA GLY A 250 -17.70 21.55 1.53
C GLY A 250 -16.45 20.80 1.94
N TYR A 251 -16.25 20.58 3.25
CA TYR A 251 -15.00 20.04 3.78
C TYR A 251 -15.21 18.76 4.59
N SER A 252 -16.47 18.28 4.70
CA SER A 252 -16.85 17.15 5.55
C SER A 252 -16.34 17.28 6.99
N ALA A 253 -16.21 18.52 7.47
CA ALA A 253 -15.69 18.81 8.79
C ALA A 253 -16.78 18.71 9.86
N HIS A 254 -16.46 18.07 10.97
CA HIS A 254 -17.28 18.08 12.17
C HIS A 254 -17.05 19.40 12.92
N VAL A 255 -18.12 20.06 13.34
CA VAL A 255 -18.03 21.28 14.15
C VAL A 255 -18.95 21.14 15.34
N GLU A 256 -18.40 21.30 16.53
CA GLU A 256 -19.15 21.16 17.78
C GLU A 256 -18.66 22.16 18.82
N SER A 257 -19.58 22.68 19.62
CA SER A 257 -19.27 23.55 20.75
C SER A 257 -19.66 22.83 22.04
N LEU A 258 -18.76 22.84 23.03
CA LEU A 258 -18.93 22.17 24.32
C LEU A 258 -18.04 22.78 25.40
N ASP A 259 -18.22 22.32 26.64
CA ASP A 259 -17.28 22.58 27.74
C ASP A 259 -15.98 21.79 27.50
N LEU A 260 -15.02 22.41 26.78
CA LEU A 260 -13.77 21.76 26.40
C LEU A 260 -12.96 21.27 27.61
N ALA A 261 -12.98 22.00 28.72
CA ALA A 261 -12.24 21.64 29.92
C ALA A 261 -12.84 20.43 30.65
N ALA A 262 -14.18 20.30 30.65
CA ALA A 262 -14.86 19.21 31.34
C ALA A 262 -15.10 17.96 30.47
N GLU A 263 -15.40 18.15 29.18
CA GLU A 263 -15.88 17.09 28.28
C GLU A 263 -14.97 16.86 27.06
N GLY A 264 -14.07 17.80 26.76
CA GLY A 264 -13.32 17.82 25.50
C GLY A 264 -12.42 16.62 25.28
N GLU A 265 -11.68 16.17 26.29
CA GLU A 265 -10.73 15.05 26.14
C GLU A 265 -11.45 13.79 25.65
N GLY A 266 -12.48 13.35 26.38
CA GLY A 266 -13.26 12.17 26.01
C GLY A 266 -14.02 12.32 24.70
N ARG A 267 -14.54 13.53 24.40
CA ARG A 267 -15.33 13.77 23.18
C ARG A 267 -14.45 13.79 21.92
N ILE A 268 -13.32 14.48 21.98
CA ILE A 268 -12.38 14.65 20.87
C ILE A 268 -11.67 13.33 20.60
N ASN A 269 -11.13 12.68 21.63
CA ASN A 269 -10.44 11.39 21.49
C ASN A 269 -11.40 10.28 21.04
N GLY A 270 -12.64 10.27 21.54
CA GLY A 270 -13.67 9.34 21.08
C GLY A 270 -14.00 9.54 19.59
N TRP A 271 -14.15 10.79 19.15
CA TRP A 271 -14.39 11.12 17.75
C TRP A 271 -13.21 10.70 16.85
N ALA A 272 -11.98 10.97 17.27
CA ALA A 272 -10.77 10.56 16.54
C ALA A 272 -10.63 9.03 16.48
N GLY A 273 -10.94 8.34 17.58
CA GLY A 273 -10.98 6.88 17.64
C GLY A 273 -12.00 6.28 16.67
N ASP A 274 -13.22 6.81 16.64
CA ASP A 274 -14.26 6.34 15.72
C ASP A 274 -13.85 6.55 14.24
N ALA A 275 -13.27 7.72 13.95
CA ALA A 275 -12.76 8.07 12.62
C ALA A 275 -11.60 7.16 12.16
N THR A 276 -10.83 6.61 13.09
CA THR A 276 -9.61 5.85 12.81
C THR A 276 -9.73 4.37 13.17
N ARG A 277 -10.95 3.87 13.37
CA ARG A 277 -11.22 2.46 13.75
C ARG A 277 -10.49 2.03 15.04
N GLY A 278 -10.34 2.97 15.97
CA GLY A 278 -9.67 2.78 17.25
C GLY A 278 -8.15 2.73 17.18
N ARG A 279 -7.53 3.10 16.04
CA ARG A 279 -6.07 3.14 15.89
C ARG A 279 -5.43 4.39 16.48
N ILE A 280 -6.21 5.46 16.66
CA ILE A 280 -5.76 6.73 17.25
C ILE A 280 -6.72 7.08 18.38
N SER A 281 -6.24 7.08 19.63
CA SER A 281 -7.06 7.27 20.84
C SER A 281 -6.66 8.46 21.72
N ASP A 282 -5.50 9.07 21.49
CA ASP A 282 -4.90 10.03 22.43
C ASP A 282 -4.41 11.28 21.69
N VAL A 283 -5.35 12.00 21.05
CA VAL A 283 -5.09 13.21 20.24
C VAL A 283 -4.90 14.45 21.12
N VAL A 284 -5.69 14.55 22.19
CA VAL A 284 -5.65 15.67 23.15
C VAL A 284 -5.67 15.14 24.57
N THR A 285 -5.11 15.94 25.48
CA THR A 285 -5.09 15.69 26.92
C THR A 285 -5.94 16.72 27.66
N ALA A 286 -6.32 16.44 28.92
CA ALA A 286 -6.98 17.44 29.76
C ALA A 286 -6.18 18.75 29.89
N ASP A 287 -4.84 18.68 29.93
CA ASP A 287 -3.96 19.84 30.03
C ASP A 287 -4.02 20.72 28.76
N ASP A 288 -4.17 20.10 27.59
CA ASP A 288 -4.36 20.83 26.32
C ASP A 288 -5.65 21.67 26.29
N LEU A 289 -6.64 21.27 27.09
CA LEU A 289 -8.01 21.76 27.01
C LEU A 289 -8.42 22.70 28.14
N ALA A 290 -7.61 22.81 29.19
CA ALA A 290 -7.94 23.55 30.41
C ALA A 290 -8.35 25.01 30.15
N ASP A 291 -7.67 25.67 29.20
CA ASP A 291 -7.93 27.04 28.77
C ASP A 291 -8.21 27.14 27.26
N ALA A 292 -8.65 26.03 26.62
CA ALA A 292 -8.82 25.99 25.18
C ALA A 292 -10.05 26.77 24.71
N VAL A 293 -9.86 27.55 23.64
CA VAL A 293 -10.92 28.30 22.96
C VAL A 293 -11.35 27.61 21.67
N THR A 294 -10.40 27.16 20.87
CA THR A 294 -10.67 26.39 19.66
C THR A 294 -9.61 25.31 19.47
N VAL A 295 -10.05 24.09 19.21
CA VAL A 295 -9.19 22.93 18.93
C VAL A 295 -9.51 22.43 17.52
N LEU A 296 -8.50 22.40 16.67
CA LEU A 296 -8.58 21.80 15.35
C LEU A 296 -7.93 20.41 15.41
N VAL A 297 -8.62 19.40 14.92
CA VAL A 297 -8.09 18.03 14.84
C VAL A 297 -8.23 17.52 13.42
N ASN A 298 -7.12 17.05 12.86
CA ASN A 298 -7.11 16.18 11.70
C ASN A 298 -6.67 14.77 12.14
N SER A 299 -7.47 13.77 11.81
CA SER A 299 -7.08 12.36 11.99
C SER A 299 -7.35 11.63 10.69
N VAL A 300 -6.30 11.03 10.12
CA VAL A 300 -6.41 10.36 8.82
C VAL A 300 -6.01 8.90 8.94
N TYR A 301 -6.91 8.03 8.52
CA TYR A 301 -6.72 6.59 8.45
C TYR A 301 -6.63 6.14 6.99
N PHE A 302 -5.64 5.30 6.72
CA PHE A 302 -5.47 4.66 5.42
C PHE A 302 -5.36 3.17 5.57
N ASN A 303 -6.13 2.45 4.75
CA ASN A 303 -6.06 1.01 4.64
C ASN A 303 -6.29 0.59 3.19
N GLY A 304 -5.23 0.09 2.56
CA GLY A 304 -5.23 -0.36 1.18
C GLY A 304 -4.53 -1.71 1.06
N ASN A 305 -5.19 -2.66 0.40
CA ASN A 305 -4.54 -3.90 -0.03
C ASN A 305 -3.69 -3.62 -1.25
N TRP A 306 -2.54 -4.27 -1.37
CA TRP A 306 -1.77 -4.23 -2.61
C TRP A 306 -2.55 -4.84 -3.77
N SER A 307 -2.42 -4.28 -4.98
CA SER A 307 -2.93 -4.94 -6.19
C SER A 307 -2.19 -6.25 -6.46
N ILE A 308 -0.90 -6.30 -6.10
CA ILE A 308 -0.05 -7.49 -6.15
C ILE A 308 0.52 -7.68 -4.75
N PRO A 309 -0.03 -8.62 -3.95
CA PRO A 309 0.38 -8.80 -2.57
C PRO A 309 1.73 -9.49 -2.42
N PHE A 310 2.33 -9.28 -1.24
CA PHE A 310 3.46 -10.08 -0.81
C PHE A 310 2.95 -11.41 -0.26
N TYR A 311 3.62 -12.50 -0.59
CA TYR A 311 3.34 -13.77 0.07
C TYR A 311 4.02 -13.77 1.44
N SER A 312 3.26 -14.04 2.51
CA SER A 312 3.82 -14.04 3.87
C SER A 312 4.91 -15.08 4.09
N GLY A 313 4.94 -16.16 3.31
CA GLY A 313 6.05 -17.12 3.31
C GLY A 313 7.34 -16.60 2.67
N GLU A 314 7.28 -15.48 1.94
CA GLU A 314 8.46 -14.76 1.42
C GLU A 314 8.86 -13.55 2.29
N THR A 315 8.17 -13.31 3.42
CA THR A 315 8.66 -12.37 4.44
C THR A 315 9.76 -13.06 5.24
N ARG A 316 10.96 -12.46 5.28
CA ARG A 316 12.10 -13.01 6.02
C ARG A 316 12.80 -11.92 6.82
N PRO A 317 13.40 -12.25 7.97
CA PRO A 317 14.29 -11.33 8.66
C PRO A 317 15.47 -10.99 7.73
N GLY A 318 15.78 -9.70 7.59
CA GLY A 318 16.90 -9.24 6.78
C GLY A 318 17.50 -7.92 7.31
N PRO A 319 18.71 -7.57 6.87
CA PRO A 319 19.38 -6.37 7.33
C PRO A 319 18.70 -5.12 6.79
N PHE A 320 18.58 -4.11 7.64
CA PHE A 320 18.26 -2.74 7.28
C PHE A 320 19.41 -1.84 7.76
N ILE A 321 20.08 -1.17 6.83
CA ILE A 321 21.23 -0.30 7.10
C ILE A 321 20.71 1.12 7.29
N THR A 322 20.73 1.60 8.53
CA THR A 322 20.28 2.96 8.88
C THR A 322 21.28 4.02 8.40
N GLU A 323 20.91 5.30 8.49
CA GLU A 323 21.73 6.42 7.99
C GLU A 323 23.12 6.52 8.64
N ASP A 324 23.26 6.09 9.90
CA ASP A 324 24.55 6.09 10.62
C ASP A 324 25.39 4.83 10.38
N GLY A 325 24.92 3.92 9.52
CA GLY A 325 25.56 2.65 9.21
C GLY A 325 25.22 1.51 10.19
N GLN A 326 24.34 1.73 11.18
CA GLN A 326 23.88 0.64 12.03
C GLN A 326 23.03 -0.34 11.22
N VAL A 327 23.35 -1.63 11.35
CA VAL A 327 22.58 -2.73 10.77
C VAL A 327 21.52 -3.19 11.79
N LEU A 328 20.25 -3.04 11.43
CA LEU A 328 19.11 -3.54 12.17
C LEU A 328 18.54 -4.78 11.48
N LEU A 329 17.98 -5.71 12.24
CA LEU A 329 17.22 -6.82 11.66
C LEU A 329 15.75 -6.40 11.58
N ALA A 330 15.15 -6.49 10.40
CA ALA A 330 13.74 -6.15 10.17
C ALA A 330 13.04 -7.27 9.37
N ASP A 331 11.71 -7.36 9.47
CA ASP A 331 10.93 -8.23 8.59
C ASP A 331 10.87 -7.62 7.18
N LEU A 332 11.55 -8.25 6.23
CA LEU A 332 11.60 -7.81 4.84
C LEU A 332 10.66 -8.68 3.98
N MET A 333 9.63 -8.07 3.44
CA MET A 333 8.68 -8.69 2.51
C MET A 333 9.28 -8.70 1.11
N SER A 334 9.09 -9.80 0.37
CA SER A 334 9.60 -9.93 -1.01
C SER A 334 8.51 -10.28 -2.01
N VAL A 335 8.54 -9.64 -3.18
CA VAL A 335 7.65 -9.94 -4.32
C VAL A 335 8.39 -9.67 -5.62
N LYS A 336 8.05 -10.43 -6.66
CA LYS A 336 8.57 -10.22 -8.02
C LYS A 336 7.42 -10.16 -8.99
N ASP A 337 7.21 -9.00 -9.60
CA ASP A 337 6.13 -8.76 -10.57
C ASP A 337 6.40 -7.49 -11.38
N ASP A 338 5.46 -7.13 -12.27
CA ASP A 338 5.50 -5.90 -13.06
C ASP A 338 5.07 -4.68 -12.22
N PHE A 339 6.01 -3.76 -12.02
CA PHE A 339 5.79 -2.52 -11.27
C PHE A 339 6.27 -1.30 -12.06
N GLY A 340 5.80 -0.11 -11.70
CA GLY A 340 6.37 1.13 -12.22
C GLY A 340 7.77 1.33 -11.64
N TYR A 341 8.77 1.49 -12.50
CA TYR A 341 10.15 1.69 -12.11
C TYR A 341 10.80 2.82 -12.92
N ALA A 342 11.60 3.63 -12.24
CA ALA A 342 12.46 4.63 -12.87
C ALA A 342 13.74 4.84 -12.07
N GLU A 343 14.79 5.34 -12.74
CA GLU A 343 15.99 5.86 -12.11
C GLU A 343 16.16 7.31 -12.56
N SER A 344 16.33 8.23 -11.61
CA SER A 344 16.55 9.64 -11.92
C SER A 344 17.39 10.32 -10.86
N GLY A 345 18.42 11.07 -11.29
CA GLY A 345 19.29 11.81 -10.38
C GLY A 345 19.99 10.94 -9.32
N GLY A 346 20.26 9.67 -9.63
CA GLY A 346 20.82 8.70 -8.68
C GLY A 346 19.79 8.00 -7.79
N ALA A 347 18.57 8.53 -7.68
CA ALA A 347 17.49 7.86 -6.95
C ALA A 347 16.85 6.75 -7.79
N ARG A 348 16.44 5.67 -7.11
CA ARG A 348 15.58 4.62 -7.67
C ARG A 348 14.16 4.84 -7.19
N VAL A 349 13.20 4.81 -8.10
CA VAL A 349 11.79 5.03 -7.81
C VAL A 349 11.00 3.78 -8.17
N LEU A 350 10.20 3.30 -7.22
CA LEU A 350 9.27 2.19 -7.39
C LEU A 350 7.86 2.72 -7.14
N LYS A 351 6.89 2.32 -7.97
CA LYS A 351 5.48 2.60 -7.77
C LYS A 351 4.67 1.31 -7.74
N MET A 352 4.05 1.05 -6.59
CA MET A 352 3.26 -0.14 -6.31
C MET A 352 1.78 0.23 -6.17
N PRO A 353 0.90 -0.27 -7.05
CA PRO A 353 -0.53 0.04 -6.99
C PRO A 353 -1.24 -0.73 -5.88
N PHE A 354 -2.24 -0.07 -5.26
CA PHE A 354 -3.22 -0.72 -4.40
C PHE A 354 -4.36 -1.34 -5.24
N GLU A 355 -5.15 -2.21 -4.61
CA GLU A 355 -6.32 -2.86 -5.21
C GLU A 355 -7.28 -1.82 -5.82
N GLY A 356 -7.98 -2.21 -6.88
CA GLY A 356 -8.93 -1.35 -7.61
C GLY A 356 -8.32 -0.38 -8.61
N GLY A 357 -7.02 -0.10 -8.51
CA GLY A 357 -6.33 0.88 -9.35
C GLY A 357 -6.75 2.32 -9.03
N GLY A 358 -5.79 3.26 -9.12
CA GLY A 358 -6.03 4.69 -8.89
C GLY A 358 -5.48 5.23 -7.57
N THR A 359 -4.97 4.37 -6.68
CA THR A 359 -4.08 4.77 -5.58
C THR A 359 -2.82 3.91 -5.66
N SER A 360 -1.66 4.52 -5.47
CA SER A 360 -0.38 3.80 -5.44
C SER A 360 0.54 4.32 -4.35
N MET A 361 1.41 3.45 -3.83
CA MET A 361 2.57 3.87 -3.05
C MET A 361 3.78 4.07 -3.98
N MET A 362 4.37 5.25 -3.92
CA MET A 362 5.67 5.54 -4.51
C MET A 362 6.74 5.43 -3.43
N VAL A 363 7.78 4.62 -3.67
CA VAL A 363 8.95 4.46 -2.80
C VAL A 363 10.17 4.99 -3.53
N VAL A 364 10.89 5.90 -2.90
CA VAL A 364 12.07 6.56 -3.47
C VAL A 364 13.28 6.20 -2.61
N LEU A 365 14.14 5.37 -3.17
CA LEU A 365 15.44 5.06 -2.61
C LEU A 365 16.45 6.09 -3.09
N PRO A 366 16.99 6.93 -2.19
CA PRO A 366 17.97 7.93 -2.59
C PRO A 366 19.26 7.22 -3.04
N GLY A 367 19.92 7.82 -4.05
CA GLY A 367 21.27 7.42 -4.46
C GLY A 367 22.34 8.03 -3.58
N ASP A 368 22.15 9.31 -3.22
CA ASP A 368 22.89 10.03 -2.19
C ASP A 368 22.21 9.84 -0.81
N GLY A 369 22.60 10.62 0.20
CA GLY A 369 21.94 10.60 1.51
C GLY A 369 20.46 11.04 1.44
N ILE A 370 19.62 10.46 2.31
CA ILE A 370 18.19 10.78 2.36
C ILE A 370 17.95 12.24 2.77
N LYS A 371 18.86 12.82 3.57
CA LYS A 371 18.79 14.20 4.00
C LYS A 371 18.87 15.18 2.84
N GLU A 372 19.84 15.04 1.95
CA GLU A 372 20.01 15.91 0.78
C GLU A 372 18.82 15.81 -0.18
N LEU A 373 18.30 14.60 -0.37
CA LEU A 373 17.07 14.40 -1.14
C LEU A 373 15.87 15.08 -0.48
N GLY A 374 15.75 14.96 0.84
CA GLY A 374 14.67 15.57 1.61
C GLY A 374 14.67 17.09 1.56
N GLU A 375 15.83 17.72 1.72
CA GLU A 375 16.01 19.18 1.68
C GLU A 375 15.69 19.77 0.28
N SER A 376 15.94 19.00 -0.77
CA SER A 376 15.68 19.42 -2.17
C SER A 376 14.32 19.01 -2.70
N LEU A 377 13.53 18.22 -1.96
CA LEU A 377 12.27 17.64 -2.41
C LEU A 377 11.26 18.73 -2.81
N THR A 378 10.69 18.60 -4.01
CA THR A 378 9.64 19.49 -4.53
C THR A 378 8.49 18.72 -5.16
N PRO A 379 7.29 19.32 -5.29
CA PRO A 379 6.18 18.68 -5.98
C PRO A 379 6.49 18.41 -7.46
N GLY A 380 7.35 19.24 -8.06
CA GLY A 380 7.85 19.06 -9.41
C GLY A 380 8.62 17.75 -9.58
N MET A 381 9.51 17.44 -8.63
CA MET A 381 10.28 16.19 -8.64
C MET A 381 9.39 14.95 -8.51
N ILE A 382 8.38 14.98 -7.64
CA ILE A 382 7.44 13.85 -7.48
C ILE A 382 6.66 13.62 -8.78
N ARG A 383 6.17 14.69 -9.43
CA ARG A 383 5.51 14.58 -10.74
C ARG A 383 6.44 14.12 -11.85
N GLU A 384 7.69 14.55 -11.82
CA GLU A 384 8.71 14.11 -12.77
C GLU A 384 8.97 12.61 -12.61
N TRP A 385 9.21 12.15 -11.38
CA TRP A 385 9.35 10.72 -11.06
C TRP A 385 8.16 9.93 -11.56
N ASP A 386 6.93 10.35 -11.25
CA ASP A 386 5.71 9.69 -11.71
C ASP A 386 5.63 9.58 -13.24
N GLY A 387 5.99 10.66 -13.95
CA GLY A 387 5.97 10.71 -15.41
C GLY A 387 7.09 9.93 -16.11
N MET A 388 8.14 9.52 -15.38
CA MET A 388 9.25 8.72 -15.91
C MET A 388 9.09 7.22 -15.68
N LEU A 389 8.09 6.79 -14.89
CA LEU A 389 7.90 5.38 -14.56
C LEU A 389 7.56 4.57 -15.81
N GLU A 390 8.32 3.49 -16.01
CA GLU A 390 8.01 2.46 -17.00
C GLU A 390 7.66 1.17 -16.28
N THR A 391 6.69 0.43 -16.81
CA THR A 391 6.37 -0.90 -16.28
C THR A 391 7.52 -1.86 -16.56
N ARG A 392 8.11 -2.43 -15.51
CA ARG A 392 9.20 -3.40 -15.59
C ARG A 392 8.98 -4.53 -14.59
N GLU A 393 9.51 -5.71 -14.90
CA GLU A 393 9.59 -6.80 -13.93
C GLU A 393 10.64 -6.44 -12.87
N VAL A 394 10.19 -6.20 -11.63
CA VAL A 394 11.04 -5.79 -10.51
C VAL A 394 10.96 -6.83 -9.39
N SER A 395 12.12 -7.26 -8.90
CA SER A 395 12.24 -7.98 -7.63
C SER A 395 12.31 -6.95 -6.50
N VAL A 396 11.21 -6.82 -5.76
CA VAL A 396 11.03 -5.84 -4.69
C VAL A 396 11.27 -6.50 -3.34
N THR A 397 12.07 -5.83 -2.50
CA THR A 397 12.20 -6.11 -1.06
C THR A 397 11.82 -4.84 -0.30
N LEU A 398 10.82 -4.95 0.57
CA LEU A 398 10.25 -3.82 1.32
C LEU A 398 10.07 -4.22 2.79
N PRO A 399 10.51 -3.41 3.77
CA PRO A 399 10.27 -3.71 5.17
C PRO A 399 8.77 -3.69 5.47
N LYS A 400 8.35 -4.60 6.35
CA LYS A 400 7.07 -4.53 7.03
C LYS A 400 7.18 -3.51 8.16
N PHE A 401 6.25 -2.56 8.23
CA PHE A 401 6.29 -1.54 9.27
C PHE A 401 4.91 -0.94 9.53
N THR A 402 4.73 -0.46 10.75
CA THR A 402 3.59 0.36 11.14
C THR A 402 4.12 1.72 11.60
N LEU A 403 3.52 2.81 11.13
CA LEU A 403 3.85 4.16 11.57
C LEU A 403 2.61 4.80 12.17
N THR A 404 2.76 5.24 13.42
CA THR A 404 1.82 6.15 14.09
C THR A 404 2.56 7.45 14.31
N SER A 405 1.95 8.57 13.94
CA SER A 405 2.57 9.88 14.12
C SER A 405 1.52 10.91 14.51
N GLY A 406 1.82 11.68 15.54
CA GLY A 406 1.02 12.77 16.04
C GLY A 406 1.83 14.07 16.05
N TYR A 407 1.24 15.15 15.55
CA TYR A 407 1.88 16.46 15.47
C TYR A 407 1.01 17.51 16.14
N ASP A 408 1.62 18.31 17.03
CA ASP A 408 1.08 19.63 17.35
C ASP A 408 1.55 20.62 16.30
N LEU A 409 0.64 21.00 15.41
CA LEU A 409 0.94 21.81 14.23
C LEU A 409 1.25 23.27 14.57
N ARG A 410 0.97 23.73 15.78
CA ARG A 410 1.13 25.14 16.17
C ARG A 410 2.53 25.65 15.91
N GLY A 411 3.56 25.00 16.46
CA GLY A 411 4.94 25.46 16.36
C GLY A 411 5.44 25.51 14.91
N TYR A 412 5.10 24.47 14.13
CA TYR A 412 5.45 24.39 12.72
C TYR A 412 4.81 25.52 11.90
N LEU A 413 3.54 25.81 12.14
CA LEU A 413 2.80 26.82 11.39
C LEU A 413 3.14 28.26 11.83
N GLU A 414 3.46 28.47 13.10
CA GLU A 414 4.05 29.72 13.59
C GLU A 414 5.37 30.02 12.87
N GLU A 415 6.28 29.04 12.80
CA GLU A 415 7.55 29.17 12.08
C GLU A 415 7.36 29.35 10.56
N ALA A 416 6.34 28.73 9.98
CA ALA A 416 5.99 28.90 8.56
C ALA A 416 5.46 30.30 8.23
N GLY A 417 5.16 31.14 9.22
CA GLY A 417 4.74 32.53 9.04
C GLY A 417 3.25 32.79 9.30
N MET A 418 2.59 31.91 10.05
CA MET A 418 1.18 32.07 10.43
C MET A 418 0.95 32.08 11.95
N PRO A 419 1.58 33.01 12.70
CA PRO A 419 1.41 33.06 14.14
C PRO A 419 0.07 33.63 14.60
N ASP A 420 -0.56 34.53 13.82
CA ASP A 420 -1.72 35.31 14.31
C ASP A 420 -2.89 34.41 14.69
N VAL A 421 -3.10 33.30 13.97
CA VAL A 421 -4.21 32.36 14.24
C VAL A 421 -4.11 31.70 15.61
N PHE A 422 -2.90 31.64 16.19
CA PHE A 422 -2.61 31.04 17.50
C PHE A 422 -2.42 32.09 18.62
N ASP A 423 -2.51 33.38 18.28
CA ASP A 423 -2.33 34.49 19.22
C ASP A 423 -3.69 35.08 19.66
N PRO A 424 -4.02 35.06 20.95
CA PRO A 424 -5.30 35.56 21.46
C PRO A 424 -5.52 37.07 21.22
N ALA A 425 -4.47 37.87 21.01
CA ALA A 425 -4.58 39.29 20.75
C ALA A 425 -4.65 39.63 19.26
N ALA A 426 -4.12 38.77 18.38
CA ALA A 426 -4.02 39.04 16.94
C ALA A 426 -5.02 38.25 16.08
N ALA A 427 -5.46 37.06 16.52
CA ALA A 427 -6.32 36.19 15.73
C ALA A 427 -7.61 36.88 15.28
N ASP A 428 -7.94 36.79 13.99
CA ASP A 428 -9.23 37.22 13.47
C ASP A 428 -9.97 36.02 12.87
N LEU A 429 -10.60 35.25 13.76
CA LEU A 429 -11.50 34.14 13.43
C LEU A 429 -12.98 34.54 13.59
N SER A 430 -13.29 35.84 13.42
CA SER A 430 -14.63 36.41 13.58
C SER A 430 -15.69 35.86 12.60
N GLY A 431 -15.25 35.17 11.54
CA GLY A 431 -16.11 34.42 10.64
C GLY A 431 -16.62 33.10 11.22
N ILE A 432 -15.96 32.53 12.25
CA ILE A 432 -16.35 31.28 12.91
C ILE A 432 -17.43 31.53 13.95
N ALA A 433 -17.18 32.45 14.88
CA ALA A 433 -18.09 32.79 15.97
C ALA A 433 -18.11 34.32 16.18
N ASP A 434 -19.17 34.83 16.81
CA ASP A 434 -19.14 36.20 17.33
C ASP A 434 -18.10 36.32 18.45
N ALA A 435 -17.55 37.52 18.63
CA ALA A 435 -16.61 37.77 19.72
C ALA A 435 -17.29 37.54 21.08
N GLY A 436 -16.73 36.63 21.88
CA GLY A 436 -17.09 36.41 23.28
C GLY A 436 -16.41 37.43 24.21
N PRO A 437 -16.23 37.11 25.52
CA PRO A 437 -15.47 37.96 26.44
C PRO A 437 -13.97 38.06 26.09
N LEU A 438 -13.46 37.11 25.29
CA LEU A 438 -12.12 37.07 24.73
C LEU A 438 -12.21 36.94 23.20
N ASN A 439 -11.08 37.10 22.52
CA ASN A 439 -10.98 36.87 21.09
C ASN A 439 -10.94 35.36 20.81
N ILE A 440 -11.51 34.93 19.69
CA ILE A 440 -11.44 33.53 19.24
C ILE A 440 -10.10 33.28 18.53
N TYR A 441 -9.37 32.25 18.94
CA TYR A 441 -8.08 31.84 18.38
C TYR A 441 -7.92 30.32 18.49
N VAL A 442 -7.01 29.74 17.69
CA VAL A 442 -6.69 28.31 17.77
C VAL A 442 -5.75 28.07 18.95
N THR A 443 -6.23 27.32 19.94
CA THR A 443 -5.42 26.93 21.10
C THR A 443 -4.55 25.73 20.77
N LYS A 444 -5.09 24.75 20.05
CA LYS A 444 -4.39 23.53 19.63
C LYS A 444 -4.79 23.14 18.21
N ALA A 445 -3.81 22.68 17.43
CA ALA A 445 -4.03 22.08 16.12
C ALA A 445 -3.31 20.72 16.10
N ALA A 446 -4.06 19.62 16.22
CA ALA A 446 -3.52 18.28 16.26
C ALA A 446 -3.67 17.59 14.90
N HIS A 447 -2.63 16.86 14.50
CA HIS A 447 -2.63 16.02 13.30
C HIS A 447 -2.10 14.63 13.61
N ASP A 448 -2.96 13.63 13.47
CA ASP A 448 -2.64 12.25 13.80
C ASP A 448 -2.87 11.32 12.61
N THR A 449 -1.93 10.41 12.39
CA THR A 449 -1.97 9.47 11.28
C THR A 449 -1.53 8.08 11.69
N PHE A 450 -2.11 7.10 11.00
CA PHE A 450 -1.78 5.69 11.15
C PHE A 450 -1.60 5.06 9.78
N LEU A 451 -0.50 4.34 9.58
CA LEU A 451 -0.22 3.53 8.40
C LEU A 451 0.30 2.16 8.81
N ASP A 452 -0.23 1.12 8.19
CA ASP A 452 0.22 -0.25 8.35
C ASP A 452 0.63 -0.81 6.98
N VAL A 453 1.93 -1.08 6.81
CA VAL A 453 2.51 -1.68 5.61
C VAL A 453 2.80 -3.14 5.91
N HIS A 454 1.98 -4.01 5.34
CA HIS A 454 2.02 -5.46 5.56
C HIS A 454 1.78 -6.25 4.28
N GLU A 455 1.82 -7.58 4.37
CA GLU A 455 1.78 -8.47 3.22
C GLU A 455 0.44 -8.49 2.46
N LYS A 456 -0.67 -8.22 3.17
CA LYS A 456 -2.00 -8.57 2.65
C LYS A 456 -2.40 -7.87 1.34
N GLY A 457 -2.89 -8.74 0.47
CA GLY A 457 -3.87 -8.69 -0.61
C GLY A 457 -4.30 -10.15 -0.82
N THR A 458 -5.29 -10.45 -1.66
CA THR A 458 -5.88 -11.79 -1.76
C THR A 458 -4.81 -12.89 -1.97
N GLU A 459 -4.94 -14.02 -1.28
CA GLU A 459 -4.02 -15.17 -1.33
C GLU A 459 -3.84 -15.66 -2.79
N ALA A 460 -2.82 -15.11 -3.48
CA ALA A 460 -2.52 -15.50 -4.85
C ALA A 460 -1.67 -16.77 -4.80
N ALA A 461 -2.25 -17.87 -5.28
CA ALA A 461 -1.54 -19.10 -5.55
C ALA A 461 -0.43 -18.85 -6.59
N ALA A 462 0.80 -18.65 -6.12
CA ALA A 462 1.99 -18.58 -6.97
C ALA A 462 2.10 -19.88 -7.78
N THR A 463 1.67 -19.83 -9.04
CA THR A 463 1.97 -20.84 -10.03
C THR A 463 2.88 -20.17 -11.05
N THR A 464 4.18 -20.10 -10.75
CA THR A 464 5.21 -19.65 -11.68
C THR A 464 5.26 -20.61 -12.86
N THR A 465 4.47 -20.32 -13.90
CA THR A 465 4.54 -21.03 -15.17
C THR A 465 5.62 -20.36 -16.00
N ILE A 466 6.81 -20.97 -16.06
CA ILE A 466 7.87 -20.55 -16.97
C ILE A 466 7.38 -20.79 -18.40
N VAL A 467 6.88 -19.75 -19.07
CA VAL A 467 6.64 -19.79 -20.51
C VAL A 467 7.93 -19.35 -21.20
N SER A 468 8.73 -20.33 -21.63
CA SER A 468 9.88 -20.08 -22.50
C SER A 468 9.38 -19.66 -23.90
N SER A 469 9.24 -18.35 -24.09
CA SER A 469 9.06 -17.77 -25.42
C SER A 469 10.40 -17.18 -25.87
N LEU A 470 11.08 -17.88 -26.78
CA LEU A 470 12.23 -17.37 -27.52
C LEU A 470 11.82 -16.13 -28.33
N VAL A 471 12.20 -14.91 -27.90
CA VAL A 471 12.80 -13.81 -28.71
C VAL A 471 13.42 -12.78 -27.75
N GLY A 472 14.73 -12.50 -27.90
CA GLY A 472 15.46 -11.44 -27.17
C GLY A 472 16.21 -11.93 -25.93
N LEU A 473 17.37 -11.33 -25.63
CA LEU A 473 17.95 -11.44 -24.29
C LEU A 473 16.94 -10.76 -23.34
N PRO A 474 16.41 -11.45 -22.31
CA PRO A 474 15.58 -10.78 -21.31
C PRO A 474 16.38 -9.62 -20.72
N ASP A 475 15.75 -8.47 -20.56
CA ASP A 475 16.37 -7.36 -19.84
C ASP A 475 16.85 -7.88 -18.47
N PRO A 476 18.00 -7.41 -17.97
CA PRO A 476 18.48 -7.82 -16.67
C PRO A 476 17.40 -7.53 -15.61
N PRO A 477 17.13 -8.48 -14.69
CA PRO A 477 16.14 -8.28 -13.65
C PRO A 477 16.48 -7.04 -12.83
N VAL A 478 15.48 -6.19 -12.59
CA VAL A 478 15.63 -5.00 -11.75
C VAL A 478 15.45 -5.42 -10.30
N TYR A 479 16.39 -5.06 -9.44
CA TYR A 479 16.32 -5.29 -8.00
C TYR A 479 16.07 -3.97 -7.27
N PHE A 480 14.97 -3.90 -6.54
CA PHE A 480 14.63 -2.77 -5.68
C PHE A 480 14.58 -3.26 -4.23
N ALA A 481 15.68 -3.06 -3.51
CA ALA A 481 15.77 -3.37 -2.08
C ALA A 481 15.69 -2.09 -1.26
N ALA A 482 14.59 -1.94 -0.51
CA ALA A 482 14.37 -0.88 0.46
C ALA A 482 14.89 -1.28 1.86
N ASP A 483 16.14 -1.75 1.87
CA ASP A 483 16.92 -2.22 3.01
C ASP A 483 17.74 -1.10 3.69
N ARG A 484 17.38 0.15 3.43
CA ARG A 484 18.04 1.36 3.95
C ARG A 484 17.07 2.54 3.85
N PRO A 485 17.35 3.71 4.49
CA PRO A 485 16.43 4.82 4.53
C PRO A 485 15.82 5.21 3.17
N PHE A 486 14.51 5.39 3.16
CA PHE A 486 13.76 5.78 1.95
C PHE A 486 12.65 6.77 2.25
N ILE A 487 12.29 7.55 1.23
CA ILE A 487 11.11 8.42 1.23
C ILE A 487 9.97 7.65 0.55
N PHE A 488 8.75 7.83 1.04
CA PHE A 488 7.57 7.27 0.38
C PHE A 488 6.42 8.27 0.34
N ALA A 489 5.53 8.09 -0.63
CA ALA A 489 4.30 8.85 -0.76
C ALA A 489 3.17 7.94 -1.22
N ILE A 490 1.96 8.14 -0.69
CA ILE A 490 0.74 7.50 -1.19
C ILE A 490 0.01 8.53 -2.04
N LEU A 491 -0.24 8.19 -3.30
CA LEU A 491 -0.74 9.11 -4.32
C LEU A 491 -2.10 8.65 -4.82
N ASP A 492 -3.01 9.58 -5.09
CA ASP A 492 -4.12 9.32 -6.01
C ASP A 492 -3.61 9.49 -7.45
N ASP A 493 -3.58 8.41 -8.21
CA ASP A 493 -2.89 8.34 -9.50
C ASP A 493 -3.52 9.23 -10.58
N ALA A 494 -4.81 9.53 -10.43
CA ALA A 494 -5.56 10.30 -11.41
C ALA A 494 -5.45 11.82 -11.16
N SER A 495 -5.46 12.25 -9.91
CA SER A 495 -5.31 13.66 -9.53
C SER A 495 -3.86 14.09 -9.33
N GLY A 496 -2.97 13.15 -9.00
CA GLY A 496 -1.63 13.43 -8.52
C GLY A 496 -1.61 13.98 -7.09
N ALA A 497 -2.71 13.90 -6.34
CA ALA A 497 -2.76 14.33 -4.95
C ALA A 497 -1.89 13.44 -4.07
N ILE A 498 -1.03 14.06 -3.25
CA ILE A 498 -0.27 13.38 -2.21
C ILE A 498 -1.21 13.18 -1.02
N LEU A 499 -1.67 11.95 -0.82
CA LEU A 499 -2.55 11.59 0.29
C LEU A 499 -1.75 11.47 1.59
N PHE A 500 -0.58 10.86 1.50
CA PHE A 500 0.38 10.73 2.59
C PHE A 500 1.81 10.88 2.09
N MET A 501 2.68 11.35 2.98
CA MET A 501 4.11 11.45 2.74
C MET A 501 4.86 11.04 4.00
N GLY A 502 6.00 10.38 3.82
CA GLY A 502 6.84 9.99 4.93
C GLY A 502 8.23 9.56 4.53
N ARG A 503 9.01 9.21 5.54
CA ARG A 503 10.28 8.52 5.40
C ARG A 503 10.42 7.46 6.47
N LEU A 504 11.08 6.37 6.11
CA LEU A 504 11.51 5.35 7.05
C LEU A 504 13.03 5.46 7.20
N LEU A 505 13.49 5.93 8.36
CA LEU A 505 14.90 5.94 8.74
C LEU A 505 15.28 4.67 9.52
N VAL A 506 14.35 4.19 10.33
CA VAL A 506 14.53 3.04 11.23
C VAL A 506 13.26 2.19 11.18
N PRO A 507 13.30 0.93 10.70
CA PRO A 507 12.16 0.03 10.76
C PRO A 507 11.94 -0.48 12.19
N PRO A 508 10.73 -1.01 12.51
CA PRO A 508 10.54 -1.81 13.72
C PRO A 508 11.58 -2.95 13.78
N ALA A 509 12.11 -3.24 14.97
CA ALA A 509 13.04 -4.34 15.10
C ALA A 509 12.33 -5.68 14.83
N PHE A 510 13.06 -6.63 14.27
CA PHE A 510 12.55 -7.98 14.05
C PHE A 510 12.04 -8.58 15.36
N GLY A 511 10.77 -9.01 15.37
CA GLY A 511 10.11 -9.55 16.55
C GLY A 511 9.47 -8.52 17.49
N ASP A 512 9.59 -7.22 17.20
CA ASP A 512 8.73 -6.20 17.83
C ASP A 512 7.33 -6.30 17.22
N VAL A 513 6.52 -7.17 17.83
CA VAL A 513 5.08 -7.17 17.60
C VAL A 513 4.52 -5.91 18.24
N ASN A 514 3.86 -5.06 17.46
CA ASN A 514 3.09 -3.93 17.99
C ASN A 514 2.16 -4.47 19.10
N PRO A 515 2.31 -4.02 20.37
CA PRO A 515 1.51 -4.54 21.49
C PRO A 515 0.01 -4.27 21.32
N ASP A 516 -0.39 -3.37 20.42
CA ASP A 516 -1.78 -3.01 20.16
C ASP A 516 -2.46 -3.88 19.08
N ILE A 517 -1.75 -4.88 18.51
CA ILE A 517 -2.35 -5.82 17.54
C ILE A 517 -2.24 -7.26 18.05
N ASP A 518 -3.36 -7.79 18.52
CA ASP A 518 -3.48 -9.17 19.03
C ASP A 518 -3.43 -10.20 17.88
N TYR A 519 -2.21 -10.57 17.46
CA TYR A 519 -1.95 -11.60 16.45
C TYR A 519 -1.91 -13.04 17.01
N TYR A 520 -2.07 -13.24 18.33
CA TYR A 520 -1.73 -14.53 18.98
C TYR A 520 -2.84 -15.59 19.02
N ASN A 521 -3.98 -15.37 18.38
CA ASN A 521 -5.08 -16.35 18.44
C ASN A 521 -4.99 -17.54 17.44
N PHE A 522 -3.87 -17.75 16.74
CA PHE A 522 -3.78 -18.84 15.74
C PHE A 522 -2.51 -19.71 15.73
N ILE A 523 -1.64 -19.65 16.74
CA ILE A 523 -0.45 -20.51 16.79
C ILE A 523 -0.38 -21.19 18.16
N GLU A 524 -0.61 -22.51 18.18
CA GLU A 524 -0.31 -23.32 19.37
C GLU A 524 1.21 -23.25 19.64
N PRO A 525 1.63 -23.01 20.90
CA PRO A 525 3.05 -22.92 21.22
C PRO A 525 3.70 -24.32 21.12
N PRO A 526 4.88 -24.45 20.49
CA PRO A 526 5.64 -25.69 20.56
C PRO A 526 6.16 -25.94 21.99
N PRO A 527 6.46 -27.20 22.35
CA PRO A 527 6.80 -27.57 23.72
C PRO A 527 8.14 -26.96 24.14
N GLN A 528 8.12 -26.26 25.26
CA GLN A 528 9.30 -25.70 25.94
C GLN A 528 10.20 -26.83 26.48
N LEU A 529 11.48 -26.84 26.09
CA LEU A 529 12.52 -27.67 26.71
C LEU A 529 13.49 -26.80 27.52
N SER A 530 13.66 -27.17 28.80
CA SER A 530 14.29 -26.35 29.84
C SER A 530 15.80 -26.17 29.70
N THR A 531 16.27 -24.99 30.08
CA THR A 531 17.68 -24.57 30.22
C THR A 531 18.43 -25.28 31.36
N ALA A 532 19.49 -26.04 31.05
CA ALA A 532 20.63 -26.29 31.94
C ALA A 532 21.81 -26.96 31.20
N ASN A 533 22.90 -26.19 31.01
CA ASN A 533 24.30 -26.58 30.76
C ASN A 533 24.68 -27.71 29.77
N ASN A 534 25.62 -27.33 28.89
CA ASN A 534 26.45 -28.09 27.95
C ASN A 534 25.80 -28.50 26.62
N THR A 535 26.43 -27.98 25.56
CA THR A 535 26.47 -28.46 24.17
C THR A 535 26.32 -29.97 24.06
N VAL A 536 25.07 -30.44 23.97
CA VAL A 536 24.80 -31.74 23.38
C VAL A 536 24.60 -31.46 21.91
N LEU A 537 25.61 -31.73 21.10
CA LEU A 537 25.48 -31.63 19.64
C LEU A 537 24.65 -32.81 19.14
N ALA A 538 23.73 -32.60 18.18
CA ALA A 538 22.98 -33.70 17.57
C ALA A 538 23.95 -34.66 16.86
N HIS A 539 24.99 -34.09 16.25
CA HIS A 539 26.08 -34.83 15.65
C HIS A 539 27.38 -34.55 16.40
N PRO A 540 28.11 -35.57 16.89
CA PRO A 540 29.37 -35.34 17.56
C PRO A 540 30.38 -34.72 16.58
N VAL A 541 30.94 -33.58 16.94
CA VAL A 541 32.02 -32.94 16.15
C VAL A 541 33.20 -33.90 16.07
N PRO A 542 33.60 -34.36 14.88
CA PRO A 542 34.74 -35.24 14.75
C PRO A 542 36.02 -34.55 15.24
N ASP A 543 36.95 -35.29 15.85
CA ASP A 543 38.22 -34.75 16.39
C ASP A 543 39.01 -33.91 15.34
N SER A 544 38.82 -34.18 14.05
CA SER A 544 39.41 -33.44 12.92
C SER A 544 38.95 -31.98 12.81
N TYR A 545 37.87 -31.59 13.49
CA TYR A 545 37.27 -30.25 13.44
C TYR A 545 37.50 -29.44 14.72
N SER A 546 38.40 -29.89 15.61
CA SER A 546 38.79 -29.21 16.84
C SER A 546 39.92 -28.18 16.66
N GLY A 547 40.16 -27.71 15.43
CA GLY A 547 41.24 -26.77 15.08
C GLY A 547 40.86 -25.28 15.21
N GLU A 548 41.84 -24.39 15.10
CA GLU A 548 41.72 -22.93 15.33
C GLU A 548 40.79 -22.19 14.33
N ASN A 549 40.41 -22.81 13.21
CA ASN A 549 39.61 -22.17 12.14
C ASN A 549 38.32 -22.96 11.82
N VAL A 550 37.61 -23.41 12.84
CA VAL A 550 36.32 -24.12 12.69
C VAL A 550 35.22 -23.43 13.49
N ALA A 551 34.11 -23.12 12.83
CA ALA A 551 32.87 -22.63 13.44
C ALA A 551 31.81 -23.75 13.45
N VAL A 552 31.44 -24.20 14.64
CA VAL A 552 30.43 -25.24 14.83
C VAL A 552 29.05 -24.62 14.96
N ILE A 553 28.07 -25.16 14.25
CA ILE A 553 26.65 -24.83 14.42
C ILE A 553 26.08 -25.80 15.47
N PRO A 554 25.79 -25.35 16.71
CA PRO A 554 25.40 -26.26 17.79
C PRO A 554 23.93 -26.71 17.69
N LEU A 555 23.58 -27.77 18.43
CA LEU A 555 22.19 -28.22 18.55
C LEU A 555 21.28 -27.09 19.03
N GLY A 556 20.18 -26.88 18.30
CA GLY A 556 19.22 -25.83 18.60
C GLY A 556 19.61 -24.46 18.06
N ALA A 557 20.63 -24.35 17.22
CA ALA A 557 20.93 -23.11 16.50
C ALA A 557 19.81 -22.73 15.51
N ALA A 558 19.09 -23.72 14.99
CA ALA A 558 17.84 -23.51 14.26
C ALA A 558 16.68 -23.02 15.15
N SER A 559 16.82 -22.98 16.47
CA SER A 559 15.87 -22.29 17.34
C SER A 559 16.24 -20.82 17.48
N MET A 560 15.24 -19.94 17.38
CA MET A 560 15.41 -18.50 17.53
C MET A 560 15.96 -18.10 18.92
N ASP A 561 15.84 -18.98 19.93
CA ASP A 561 16.40 -18.77 21.27
C ASP A 561 17.94 -18.61 21.28
N CYS A 562 18.65 -19.09 20.25
CA CYS A 562 20.10 -18.92 20.16
C CYS A 562 20.50 -17.43 20.00
N SER A 563 19.68 -16.63 19.33
CA SER A 563 19.95 -15.20 19.07
C SER A 563 20.06 -14.38 20.36
N ARG A 564 19.28 -14.75 21.38
CA ARG A 564 19.28 -14.11 22.70
C ARG A 564 20.48 -14.52 23.56
N THR A 565 21.06 -15.68 23.28
CA THR A 565 22.15 -16.26 24.10
C THR A 565 23.52 -16.13 23.43
N GLY A 566 23.57 -15.79 22.14
CA GLY A 566 24.80 -15.65 21.36
C GLY A 566 25.44 -16.99 21.00
N ILE A 567 24.72 -18.10 21.11
CA ILE A 567 25.23 -19.47 20.94
C ILE A 567 24.81 -20.04 19.57
N CYS A 568 24.55 -19.19 18.58
CA CYS A 568 24.17 -19.67 17.24
C CYS A 568 25.35 -20.26 16.47
N PHE A 569 26.58 -19.83 16.80
CA PHE A 569 27.83 -20.40 16.31
C PHE A 569 28.81 -20.58 17.49
N ALA A 570 29.67 -21.58 17.41
CA ALA A 570 30.70 -21.87 18.40
C ALA A 570 32.07 -22.04 17.72
N PRO A 571 33.02 -21.10 17.91
CA PRO A 571 32.86 -19.85 18.65
C PRO A 571 31.93 -18.85 17.92
N PRO A 572 31.32 -17.90 18.64
CA PRO A 572 30.42 -16.90 18.04
C PRO A 572 31.14 -15.86 17.18
N GLU A 573 32.42 -15.62 17.44
CA GLU A 573 33.32 -14.84 16.59
C GLU A 573 34.61 -15.65 16.38
N THR A 574 35.08 -15.75 15.14
CA THR A 574 36.32 -16.47 14.78
C THR A 574 37.31 -15.51 14.14
N THR A 575 38.58 -15.57 14.55
CA THR A 575 39.66 -14.78 13.94
C THR A 575 40.53 -15.70 13.08
N ILE A 576 40.78 -15.32 11.83
CA ILE A 576 41.63 -16.05 10.88
C ILE A 576 42.61 -15.09 10.18
N GLN A 577 43.70 -15.61 9.62
CA GLN A 577 44.61 -14.79 8.80
C GLN A 577 44.11 -14.72 7.36
N ARG A 578 44.43 -13.62 6.65
CA ARG A 578 44.18 -13.50 5.22
C ARG A 578 44.69 -14.71 4.43
N GLY A 579 43.82 -15.29 3.60
CA GLY A 579 44.11 -16.45 2.77
C GLY A 579 43.93 -17.80 3.49
N GLU A 580 43.53 -17.79 4.76
CA GLU A 580 43.10 -19.00 5.46
C GLU A 580 41.63 -19.34 5.17
N ALA A 581 41.31 -20.62 5.32
CA ALA A 581 39.95 -21.10 5.23
C ALA A 581 39.30 -21.20 6.61
N LEU A 582 38.08 -20.70 6.75
CA LEU A 582 37.19 -21.01 7.87
C LEU A 582 36.28 -22.16 7.45
N THR A 583 36.15 -23.17 8.32
CA THR A 583 35.27 -24.33 8.07
C THR A 583 34.06 -24.28 8.98
N TRP A 584 32.86 -24.36 8.42
CA TRP A 584 31.63 -24.57 9.16
C TRP A 584 31.31 -26.04 9.26
N PHE A 585 30.88 -26.48 10.44
CA PHE A 585 30.39 -27.84 10.66
C PHE A 585 28.98 -27.79 11.24
N ASN A 586 28.03 -28.45 10.57
CA ASN A 586 26.65 -28.53 11.05
C ASN A 586 26.52 -29.65 12.09
N ALA A 587 26.52 -29.28 13.37
CA ALA A 587 26.31 -30.22 14.47
C ALA A 587 24.87 -30.19 15.01
N ASP A 588 24.00 -29.38 14.40
CA ASP A 588 22.57 -29.31 14.68
C ASP A 588 21.83 -30.47 14.00
N ALA A 589 20.56 -30.67 14.37
CA ALA A 589 19.69 -31.68 13.78
C ALA A 589 18.95 -31.18 12.52
N ILE A 590 19.12 -29.90 12.18
CA ILE A 590 18.43 -29.20 11.08
C ILE A 590 19.48 -28.73 10.06
N ASP A 591 19.06 -28.59 8.80
CA ASP A 591 19.90 -28.10 7.70
C ASP A 591 20.25 -26.62 7.88
N HIS A 592 21.47 -26.21 7.49
CA HIS A 592 21.92 -24.82 7.59
C HIS A 592 22.53 -24.33 6.28
N VAL A 593 22.53 -23.02 6.07
CA VAL A 593 23.21 -22.38 4.92
C VAL A 593 24.04 -21.19 5.42
N PRO A 594 25.21 -21.39 6.04
CA PRO A 594 26.11 -20.27 6.32
C PRO A 594 26.52 -19.65 4.97
N GLY A 595 26.37 -18.33 4.79
CA GLY A 595 26.77 -17.79 3.50
C GLY A 595 26.51 -16.34 3.14
N LEU A 596 25.84 -15.55 3.98
CA LEU A 596 25.84 -14.09 3.76
C LEU A 596 26.98 -13.49 4.57
N TYR A 597 27.94 -12.86 3.87
CA TYR A 597 29.07 -12.17 4.47
C TYR A 597 29.02 -10.69 4.07
N ILE A 598 28.89 -9.80 5.05
CA ILE A 598 29.01 -8.35 4.82
C ILE A 598 30.37 -7.92 5.37
N ASN A 599 31.28 -7.46 4.51
CA ASN A 599 32.53 -6.85 4.97
C ASN A 599 32.21 -5.44 5.46
N LEU A 600 32.21 -5.26 6.78
CA LEU A 600 31.86 -4.02 7.46
C LEU A 600 32.87 -2.88 7.21
N ASP A 601 34.08 -3.20 6.76
CA ASP A 601 35.13 -2.21 6.51
C ASP A 601 35.14 -1.69 5.07
N SER A 602 34.49 -2.40 4.13
CA SER A 602 34.45 -2.05 2.70
C SER A 602 33.05 -1.95 2.10
N ASP A 603 32.01 -2.25 2.89
CA ASP A 603 30.59 -2.24 2.51
C ASP A 603 30.29 -3.10 1.26
N ARG A 604 31.08 -4.18 1.12
CA ARG A 604 30.94 -5.17 0.04
C ARG A 604 30.26 -6.42 0.55
N GLU A 605 29.17 -6.79 -0.10
CA GLU A 605 28.48 -8.05 0.12
C GLU A 605 29.13 -9.18 -0.67
N PHE A 606 29.38 -10.29 0.04
CA PHE A 606 29.76 -11.55 -0.55
C PHE A 606 28.69 -12.59 -0.20
N ALA A 607 28.05 -13.14 -1.22
CA ALA A 607 27.05 -14.20 -1.07
C ALA A 607 27.66 -15.54 -1.51
N HIS A 608 28.04 -16.38 -0.54
CA HIS A 608 28.50 -17.75 -0.77
C HIS A 608 27.64 -18.72 0.03
N PHE A 609 26.55 -19.19 -0.56
CA PHE A 609 25.64 -20.13 0.09
C PHE A 609 26.16 -21.57 -0.06
N ALA A 610 26.47 -22.21 1.06
CA ALA A 610 26.72 -23.65 1.12
C ALA A 610 25.61 -24.32 1.93
N TYR A 611 24.87 -25.23 1.30
CA TYR A 611 23.89 -26.05 2.00
C TYR A 611 24.60 -27.12 2.83
N LEU A 612 24.29 -27.19 4.13
CA LEU A 612 24.87 -28.11 5.09
C LEU A 612 23.78 -28.97 5.72
N GLU A 613 23.72 -30.25 5.34
CA GLU A 613 22.90 -31.24 6.06
C GLU A 613 23.53 -31.54 7.44
N PRO A 614 22.79 -32.11 8.41
CA PRO A 614 23.32 -32.53 9.69
C PRO A 614 24.54 -33.44 9.56
N GLY A 615 25.68 -32.99 10.09
CA GLY A 615 26.98 -33.66 10.00
C GLY A 615 27.85 -33.23 8.81
N ASP A 616 27.37 -32.37 7.91
CA ASP A 616 28.18 -31.82 6.81
C ASP A 616 29.10 -30.69 7.26
N SER A 617 30.09 -30.40 6.41
CA SER A 617 30.95 -29.23 6.56
C SER A 617 31.25 -28.54 5.24
N HIS A 618 31.55 -27.25 5.32
CA HIS A 618 31.96 -26.43 4.18
C HIS A 618 33.08 -25.48 4.61
N SER A 619 34.04 -25.21 3.72
CA SER A 619 35.15 -24.29 3.99
C SER A 619 35.18 -23.16 2.97
N HIS A 620 35.40 -21.93 3.44
CA HIS A 620 35.57 -20.75 2.59
C HIS A 620 36.89 -20.05 2.90
N VAL A 621 37.60 -19.61 1.86
CA VAL A 621 38.87 -18.88 1.98
C VAL A 621 38.59 -17.38 1.91
N PHE A 622 39.00 -16.64 2.94
CA PHE A 622 38.83 -15.19 2.98
C PHE A 622 40.06 -14.49 2.40
N GLU A 623 39.92 -13.83 1.25
CA GLU A 623 41.03 -13.19 0.55
C GLU A 623 41.25 -11.72 0.91
N GLU A 624 40.24 -11.07 1.49
CA GLU A 624 40.24 -9.67 1.87
C GLU A 624 40.25 -9.55 3.42
N PRO A 625 41.14 -8.72 4.01
CA PRO A 625 41.06 -8.39 5.42
C PRO A 625 39.78 -7.62 5.75
N GLY A 626 39.30 -7.78 6.98
CA GLY A 626 38.19 -7.01 7.51
C GLY A 626 37.30 -7.79 8.46
N ARG A 627 36.27 -7.11 8.98
CA ARG A 627 35.24 -7.73 9.83
C ARG A 627 34.04 -8.15 8.98
N TYR A 628 33.70 -9.42 9.06
CA TYR A 628 32.59 -10.02 8.34
C TYR A 628 31.49 -10.44 9.30
N THR A 629 30.26 -10.00 9.02
CA THR A 629 29.07 -10.56 9.66
C THR A 629 28.63 -11.77 8.87
N MET A 630 28.50 -12.91 9.54
CA MET A 630 27.99 -14.16 8.98
C MET A 630 26.52 -14.34 9.34
N VAL A 631 25.70 -14.69 8.36
CA VAL A 631 24.30 -15.08 8.57
C VAL A 631 24.00 -16.43 7.92
N CYS A 632 23.22 -17.26 8.61
CA CYS A 632 22.64 -18.48 8.03
C CYS A 632 21.42 -18.12 7.15
N GLY A 633 21.46 -18.47 5.87
CA GLY A 633 20.40 -18.19 4.89
C GLY A 633 19.10 -18.98 5.12
N LEU A 634 19.12 -20.06 5.90
CA LEU A 634 17.91 -20.78 6.34
C LEU A 634 17.38 -20.28 7.68
N HIS A 635 18.26 -19.78 8.54
CA HIS A 635 17.96 -19.39 9.91
C HIS A 635 18.57 -18.01 10.20
N PRO A 636 17.94 -16.92 9.70
CA PRO A 636 18.59 -15.61 9.64
C PRO A 636 18.90 -14.97 11.00
N TRP A 637 18.30 -15.47 12.08
CA TRP A 637 18.63 -15.09 13.46
C TRP A 637 19.99 -15.64 13.92
N MET A 638 20.58 -16.59 13.19
CA MET A 638 21.92 -17.08 13.44
C MET A 638 22.95 -16.12 12.86
N ILE A 639 23.43 -15.23 13.72
CA ILE A 639 24.45 -14.25 13.39
C ILE A 639 25.74 -14.61 14.11
N GLY A 640 26.86 -14.60 13.38
CA GLY A 640 28.20 -14.76 13.92
C GLY A 640 29.19 -13.78 13.30
N GLY A 641 30.39 -13.71 13.84
CA GLY A 641 31.46 -12.83 13.36
C GLY A 641 32.67 -13.58 12.82
N VAL A 642 33.30 -13.03 11.78
CA VAL A 642 34.62 -13.45 11.32
C VAL A 642 35.51 -12.22 11.23
N VAL A 643 36.69 -12.26 11.86
CA VAL A 643 37.71 -11.22 11.75
C VAL A 643 38.86 -11.77 10.93
N VAL A 644 39.15 -11.14 9.79
CA VAL A 644 40.24 -11.53 8.89
C VAL A 644 41.36 -10.50 9.04
N GLU A 645 42.49 -10.94 9.60
CA GLU A 645 43.69 -10.11 9.83
C GLU A 645 44.65 -10.04 8.64
#